data_AF-A0A9E3V154-F1
#
_entry.id   AF-A0A9E3V154-F1
#
_cell.length_a   1.000
_cell.length_b   1.000
_cell.length_c   1.000
_cell.angle_alpha   90.00
_cell.angle_beta   90.00
_cell.angle_gamma   90.00
#
_symmetry.space_group_name_H-M   'P 1'
#
loop_
_entity.id
_entity.type
_entity.pdbx_description
1 polymer ?
#
loop_
_entity_poly.entity_id
_entity_poly.type
_entity_poly.pdbx_seq_one_letter_code
_entity_poly.pdbx_strand_id
1 'polypeptide(L)'
;MPRPWRAWVIGALAVAAWVALVYLAAAESHRFRPKPRNGVPEILPWTPWVPTVVLAAWGLVAGITLGIWMTRPAGRVLPRMIAGLGAAAALAGALAAAQLLPVLEFTGQTARAAEAGPHDIYPFSVEPLRVAELAWPGFFGATLRENRSWLEALTAARHALWVPSLYLGGLTLVLALTAAGFRQGPPWRAWLSAIALVSLLGALGEYGGPLYWLRFHPELARPDVLGPHDPIDVPPVRFDGHLRDGDGSVYWLLATILPGFERFRYPAKLLTFSSLALAALAGLGWDRLRAGFRGRFVAFTATLLGLSLLGLGVATAYRPQITASLEHLAASSGSIFGPLDVSGAFGAIRGSLVHGGVILALGWGLALLARRYPRAAGVAALVVTTIDLAWANARLVVSRPQAEFETEPRVLALIRQAEAQDPTPGPFRIHRMPLWNPHGWLTSPSPDRVGDFVRWERDTIQPKYALPYHMPYTITEGTAELFDYEWFFGGFYRTLNEQNAALLQAEPGQKIVYFPRRGFDLWNTRYFVLPLYPNRWSDERRGFASFLPDTELIYPPPDAFRGPGGEERQRLYIEWHDFQVRRNRRMFPRAWVIHQARYLKEPVRGLEKESRQEPMEEMLYSAQDPFWHDPDRHEYDPRALAWIEPEDRVTVQPWLSHTGPDPAETVTVGPYDNPQRVELEATLQRPGLVVLADVYYPGWRLTIDGHEAPILRVNRLMRGALVPSGRHRLVYTYDPPSFRLGLWGSALGLLAALGLAAWSARQPRPDPAVESWIAPG
;
A
#
# COMPACT_ATOMS: atom_id res chain seq x y z
N MET A 1 33.16 1.13 37.24
CA MET A 1 31.90 1.21 36.46
C MET A 1 31.43 2.65 36.38
N PRO A 2 31.16 3.23 35.20
CA PRO A 2 30.52 4.54 35.13
C PRO A 2 29.12 4.46 35.75
N ARG A 3 28.80 5.42 36.64
CA ARG A 3 27.49 5.47 37.31
C ARG A 3 26.37 5.58 36.26
N PRO A 4 25.22 4.89 36.43
CA PRO A 4 24.16 4.82 35.43
C PRO A 4 23.61 6.18 35.01
N TRP A 5 23.64 7.20 35.89
CA TRP A 5 23.21 8.56 35.56
C TRP A 5 24.07 9.24 34.46
N ARG A 6 25.37 8.88 34.33
CA ARG A 6 26.24 9.48 33.30
C ARG A 6 25.81 9.11 31.89
N ALA A 7 25.30 7.88 31.70
CA ALA A 7 24.79 7.44 30.41
C ALA A 7 23.53 8.22 30.01
N TRP A 8 22.65 8.51 30.97
CA TRP A 8 21.46 9.35 30.75
C TRP A 8 21.83 10.78 30.38
N VAL A 9 22.81 11.38 31.06
CA VAL A 9 23.30 12.74 30.73
C VAL A 9 23.93 12.80 29.34
N ILE A 10 24.79 11.84 29.00
CA ILE A 10 25.39 11.77 27.65
C ILE A 10 24.30 11.59 26.59
N GLY A 11 23.31 10.73 26.85
CA GLY A 11 22.17 10.54 25.95
C GLY A 11 21.36 11.82 25.75
N ALA A 12 21.05 12.53 26.83
CA ALA A 12 20.31 13.80 26.78
C ALA A 12 21.09 14.87 26.01
N LEU A 13 22.40 14.99 26.24
CA LEU A 13 23.26 15.92 25.49
C LEU A 13 23.35 15.56 24.01
N ALA A 14 23.41 14.27 23.67
CA ALA A 14 23.42 13.82 22.28
C ALA A 14 22.10 14.15 21.57
N VAL A 15 20.95 13.96 22.24
CA VAL A 15 19.64 14.35 21.71
C VAL A 15 19.57 15.87 21.52
N ALA A 16 19.98 16.65 22.51
CA ALA A 16 19.99 18.11 22.40
C ALA A 16 20.90 18.61 21.25
N ALA A 17 22.09 18.02 21.10
CA ALA A 17 22.99 18.33 20.00
C ALA A 17 22.41 17.97 18.64
N TRP A 18 21.74 16.80 18.53
CA TRP A 18 21.07 16.38 17.30
C TRP A 18 19.90 17.30 16.94
N VAL A 19 19.06 17.68 17.91
CA VAL A 19 17.98 18.67 17.71
C VAL A 19 18.54 19.99 17.20
N ALA A 20 19.60 20.50 17.83
CA ALA A 20 20.24 21.75 17.42
C ALA A 20 20.82 21.65 16.00
N LEU A 21 21.45 20.53 15.64
CA LEU A 21 22.05 20.34 14.32
C LEU A 21 20.98 20.24 13.23
N VAL A 22 19.89 19.51 13.47
CA VAL A 22 18.76 19.43 12.52
C VAL A 22 18.09 20.78 12.36
N TYR A 23 17.91 21.54 13.45
CA TYR A 23 17.36 22.89 13.41
C TYR A 23 18.23 23.84 12.59
N LEU A 24 19.55 23.86 12.82
CA LEU A 24 20.49 24.67 12.05
C LEU A 24 20.51 24.28 10.57
N ALA A 25 20.47 22.97 10.27
CA ALA A 25 20.37 22.49 8.90
C ALA A 25 19.05 22.92 8.23
N ALA A 26 17.93 22.86 8.95
CA ALA A 26 16.63 23.31 8.45
C ALA A 26 16.64 24.80 8.12
N ALA A 27 17.18 25.63 9.02
CA ALA A 27 17.32 27.08 8.85
C ALA A 27 18.10 27.47 7.59
N GLU A 28 19.13 26.70 7.24
CA GLU A 28 20.03 27.00 6.13
C GLU A 28 19.68 26.27 4.82
N SER A 29 18.86 25.22 4.89
CA SER A 29 18.57 24.32 3.75
C SER A 29 18.06 25.03 2.49
N HIS A 30 17.18 26.02 2.64
CA HIS A 30 16.60 26.79 1.54
C HIS A 30 17.63 27.57 0.71
N ARG A 31 18.80 27.88 1.27
CA ARG A 31 19.88 28.60 0.56
C ARG A 31 20.63 27.71 -0.44
N PHE A 32 20.65 26.40 -0.18
CA PHE A 32 21.45 25.43 -0.93
C PHE A 32 20.60 24.53 -1.83
N ARG A 33 19.28 24.53 -1.67
CA ARG A 33 18.37 23.75 -2.53
C ARG A 33 17.94 24.58 -3.75
N PRO A 34 18.04 24.02 -4.96
CA PRO A 34 17.59 24.70 -6.17
C PRO A 34 16.07 24.93 -6.13
N LYS A 35 15.62 26.06 -6.68
CA LYS A 35 14.20 26.35 -6.84
C LYS A 35 13.62 25.46 -7.95
N PRO A 36 12.42 24.89 -7.76
CA PRO A 36 11.81 24.01 -8.75
C PRO A 36 11.55 24.74 -10.07
N ARG A 37 11.84 24.08 -11.20
CA ARG A 37 11.40 24.51 -12.53
C ARG A 37 10.02 23.92 -12.81
N ASN A 38 9.07 24.76 -13.23
CA ASN A 38 7.71 24.36 -13.62
C ASN A 38 6.94 23.52 -12.58
N GLY A 39 7.21 23.72 -11.29
CA GLY A 39 6.54 22.97 -10.22
C GLY A 39 7.01 21.51 -10.08
N VAL A 40 8.14 21.14 -10.70
CA VAL A 40 8.80 19.85 -10.50
C VAL A 40 10.01 20.06 -9.58
N PRO A 41 10.17 19.31 -8.47
CA PRO A 41 11.34 19.46 -7.61
C PRO A 41 12.60 18.99 -8.35
N GLU A 42 13.62 19.84 -8.44
CA GLU A 42 14.90 19.44 -9.00
C GLU A 42 15.65 18.52 -8.03
N ILE A 43 15.97 17.31 -8.48
CA ILE A 43 16.83 16.39 -7.74
C ILE A 43 18.23 17.00 -7.66
N LEU A 44 18.82 17.08 -6.46
CA LEU A 44 20.15 17.64 -6.29
C LEU A 44 21.17 16.87 -7.16
N PRO A 45 22.12 17.55 -7.84
CA PRO A 45 23.05 16.91 -8.77
C PRO A 45 23.87 15.76 -8.18
N TRP A 46 24.07 15.75 -6.87
CA TRP A 46 24.81 14.70 -6.15
C TRP A 46 23.91 13.56 -5.63
N THR A 47 22.59 13.70 -5.60
CA THR A 47 21.67 12.66 -5.09
C THR A 47 21.86 11.32 -5.80
N PRO A 48 22.07 11.24 -7.13
CA PRO A 48 22.35 9.96 -7.80
C PRO A 48 23.63 9.27 -7.30
N TRP A 49 24.59 10.03 -6.78
CA TRP A 49 25.86 9.51 -6.27
C TRP A 49 25.81 9.09 -4.80
N VAL A 50 24.81 9.55 -4.04
CA VAL A 50 24.68 9.25 -2.60
C VAL A 50 24.71 7.74 -2.35
N PRO A 51 23.93 6.88 -3.04
CA PRO A 51 23.97 5.43 -2.81
C PRO A 51 25.37 4.84 -3.03
N THR A 52 26.08 5.30 -4.05
CA THR A 52 27.43 4.81 -4.39
C THR A 52 28.46 5.22 -3.35
N VAL A 53 28.46 6.50 -2.94
CA VAL A 53 29.36 7.02 -1.89
C VAL A 53 29.11 6.30 -0.57
N VAL A 54 27.84 6.12 -0.24
CA VAL A 54 27.42 5.42 0.97
C VAL A 54 27.79 3.94 0.91
N LEU A 55 27.60 3.24 -0.22
CA LEU A 55 28.07 1.87 -0.43
C LEU A 55 29.59 1.76 -0.26
N ALA A 56 30.35 2.69 -0.84
CA ALA A 56 31.80 2.72 -0.72
C ALA A 56 32.24 2.94 0.74
N ALA A 57 31.59 3.87 1.45
CA ALA A 57 31.85 4.13 2.87
C ALA A 57 31.51 2.91 3.74
N TRP A 58 30.35 2.27 3.54
CA TRP A 58 29.99 1.04 4.24
C TRP A 58 30.89 -0.14 3.87
N GLY A 59 31.31 -0.24 2.61
CA GLY A 59 32.27 -1.24 2.16
C GLY A 59 33.63 -1.06 2.85
N LEU A 60 34.08 0.19 3.03
CA LEU A 60 35.28 0.52 3.79
C LEU A 60 35.13 0.17 5.28
N VAL A 61 34.02 0.57 5.91
CA VAL A 61 33.73 0.25 7.31
C VAL A 61 33.65 -1.26 7.52
N ALA A 62 32.96 -1.97 6.63
CA ALA A 62 32.86 -3.42 6.65
C ALA A 62 34.23 -4.06 6.47
N GLY A 63 35.04 -3.59 5.51
CA GLY A 63 36.40 -4.07 5.27
C GLY A 63 37.33 -3.87 6.46
N ILE A 64 37.33 -2.68 7.07
CA ILE A 64 38.10 -2.38 8.29
C ILE A 64 37.62 -3.26 9.44
N THR A 65 36.31 -3.35 9.66
CA THR A 65 35.73 -4.17 10.74
C THR A 65 36.06 -5.64 10.54
N LEU A 66 35.98 -6.14 9.32
CA LEU A 66 36.33 -7.49 8.94
C LEU A 66 37.83 -7.75 9.18
N GLY A 67 38.70 -6.83 8.76
CA GLY A 67 40.14 -6.91 9.01
C GLY A 67 40.47 -6.97 10.51
N ILE A 68 39.88 -6.07 11.31
CA ILE A 68 40.02 -6.06 12.77
C ILE A 68 39.49 -7.36 13.38
N TRP A 69 38.37 -7.88 12.88
CA TRP A 69 37.75 -9.09 13.43
C TRP A 69 38.51 -10.36 13.04
N MET A 70 39.08 -10.42 11.83
CA MET A 70 39.92 -11.52 11.35
C MET A 70 41.21 -11.69 12.17
N THR A 71 41.71 -10.63 12.83
CA THR A 71 42.86 -10.74 13.75
C THR A 71 42.51 -11.40 15.09
N ARG A 72 41.22 -11.61 15.40
CA ARG A 72 40.78 -12.26 16.64
C ARG A 72 40.72 -13.79 16.49
N PRO A 73 40.88 -14.59 17.56
CA PRO A 73 40.73 -16.04 17.50
C PRO A 73 39.36 -16.51 16.98
N ALA A 74 38.31 -15.75 17.26
CA ALA A 74 36.96 -15.96 16.71
C ALA A 74 36.88 -15.74 15.18
N GLY A 75 37.85 -15.02 14.62
CA GLY A 75 38.10 -14.72 13.19
C GLY A 75 37.83 -15.85 12.22
N ARG A 76 38.12 -17.09 12.64
CA ARG A 76 38.01 -18.29 11.80
C ARG A 76 36.57 -18.75 11.55
N VAL A 77 35.60 -18.29 12.36
CA VAL A 77 34.21 -18.75 12.31
C VAL A 77 33.33 -17.87 11.40
N LEU A 78 33.66 -16.59 11.24
CA LEU A 78 32.83 -15.64 10.46
C LEU A 78 32.68 -16.01 8.99
N PRO A 79 33.71 -16.47 8.25
CA PRO A 79 33.50 -16.91 6.87
C PRO A 79 32.45 -18.01 6.77
N ARG A 80 32.45 -18.97 7.72
CA ARG A 80 31.44 -20.03 7.80
C ARG A 80 30.06 -19.48 8.17
N MET A 81 29.98 -18.51 9.07
CA MET A 81 28.70 -17.87 9.43
C MET A 81 28.12 -17.06 8.28
N ILE A 82 28.94 -16.28 7.57
CA ILE A 82 28.54 -15.52 6.38
C ILE A 82 28.10 -16.49 5.28
N ALA A 83 28.85 -17.56 5.03
CA ALA A 83 28.45 -18.60 4.08
C ALA A 83 27.13 -19.27 4.48
N GLY A 84 26.93 -19.56 5.77
CA GLY A 84 25.69 -20.11 6.30
C GLY A 84 24.50 -19.15 6.13
N LEU A 85 24.69 -17.86 6.40
CA LEU A 85 23.69 -16.82 6.15
C LEU A 85 23.37 -16.69 4.66
N GLY A 86 24.38 -16.70 3.80
CA GLY A 86 24.21 -16.70 2.34
C GLY A 86 23.46 -17.93 1.84
N ALA A 87 23.79 -19.11 2.36
CA ALA A 87 23.08 -20.35 2.04
C ALA A 87 21.62 -20.33 2.52
N ALA A 88 21.36 -19.81 3.72
CA ALA A 88 20.01 -19.63 4.24
C ALA A 88 19.19 -18.64 3.39
N ALA A 89 19.80 -17.52 2.97
CA ALA A 89 19.18 -16.56 2.08
C ALA A 89 18.89 -17.16 0.69
N ALA A 90 19.83 -17.93 0.13
CA ALA A 90 19.64 -18.64 -1.14
C ALA A 90 18.52 -19.69 -1.04
N LEU A 91 18.46 -20.44 0.06
CA LEU A 91 17.39 -21.40 0.34
C LEU A 91 16.03 -20.70 0.44
N ALA A 92 15.95 -19.58 1.16
CA ALA A 92 14.73 -18.78 1.25
C ALA A 92 14.30 -18.24 -0.11
N GLY A 93 15.24 -17.73 -0.91
CA GLY A 93 15.00 -17.29 -2.28
C GLY A 93 14.50 -18.43 -3.18
N ALA A 94 15.09 -19.62 -3.08
CA ALA A 94 14.65 -20.80 -3.80
C ALA A 94 13.23 -21.21 -3.39
N LEU A 95 12.96 -21.34 -2.08
CA LEU A 95 11.62 -21.64 -1.55
C LEU A 95 10.56 -20.65 -2.05
N ALA A 96 10.91 -19.38 -2.20
CA ALA A 96 10.02 -18.33 -2.69
C ALA A 96 10.03 -18.15 -4.23
N ALA A 97 10.85 -18.89 -4.99
CA ALA A 97 11.12 -18.63 -6.41
C ALA A 97 9.86 -18.62 -7.30
N ALA A 98 8.87 -19.48 -7.04
CA ALA A 98 7.60 -19.53 -7.77
C ALA A 98 6.81 -18.21 -7.69
N GLN A 99 7.00 -17.44 -6.61
CA GLN A 99 6.43 -16.11 -6.44
C GLN A 99 7.42 -15.03 -6.86
N LEU A 100 8.70 -15.19 -6.49
CA LEU A 100 9.73 -14.17 -6.67
C LEU A 100 10.06 -13.93 -8.15
N LEU A 101 10.18 -14.96 -8.97
CA LEU A 101 10.58 -14.78 -10.38
C LEU A 101 9.51 -14.06 -11.22
N PRO A 102 8.22 -14.42 -11.16
CA PRO A 102 7.17 -13.63 -11.83
C PRO A 102 7.11 -12.19 -11.30
N VAL A 103 7.29 -11.98 -9.99
CA VAL A 103 7.31 -10.65 -9.40
C VAL A 103 8.50 -9.83 -9.91
N LEU A 104 9.68 -10.42 -10.06
CA LEU A 104 10.86 -9.75 -10.62
C LEU A 104 10.66 -9.39 -12.10
N GLU A 105 10.11 -10.31 -12.90
CA GLU A 105 9.74 -10.04 -14.31
C GLU A 105 8.70 -8.92 -14.43
N PHE A 106 7.71 -8.92 -13.51
CA PHE A 106 6.63 -7.95 -13.49
C PHE A 106 7.10 -6.58 -13.03
N THR A 107 7.73 -6.50 -11.86
CA THR A 107 8.06 -5.24 -11.18
C THR A 107 8.84 -4.30 -12.10
N GLY A 108 9.81 -4.81 -12.87
CA GLY A 108 10.60 -4.05 -13.84
C GLY A 108 9.80 -3.34 -14.95
N GLN A 109 8.52 -3.65 -15.13
CA GLN A 109 7.63 -3.05 -16.14
C GLN A 109 6.55 -2.15 -15.54
N THR A 110 6.53 -2.00 -14.22
CA THR A 110 5.50 -1.25 -13.49
C THR A 110 5.85 0.21 -13.31
N ALA A 111 4.83 1.00 -12.99
CA ALA A 111 5.04 2.34 -12.44
C ALA A 111 5.95 2.36 -11.19
N ARG A 112 6.11 1.23 -10.50
CA ARG A 112 6.97 1.10 -9.31
C ARG A 112 8.44 0.84 -9.61
N ALA A 113 8.80 0.47 -10.84
CA ALA A 113 10.20 0.29 -11.26
C ALA A 113 10.76 1.45 -12.07
N ALA A 114 9.92 2.38 -12.53
CA ALA A 114 10.41 3.62 -13.13
C ALA A 114 11.29 4.33 -12.10
N GLU A 115 12.58 4.50 -12.41
CA GLU A 115 13.54 5.22 -11.57
C GLU A 115 13.15 6.70 -11.39
N ALA A 116 12.24 7.21 -12.22
CA ALA A 116 11.70 8.55 -12.18
C ALA A 116 10.40 8.62 -11.37
N GLY A 117 10.54 8.93 -10.08
CA GLY A 117 9.43 9.31 -9.22
C GLY A 117 9.87 9.40 -7.77
N PRO A 118 10.10 10.59 -7.19
CA PRO A 118 10.23 10.68 -5.75
C PRO A 118 8.87 10.26 -5.18
N HIS A 119 8.85 9.30 -4.26
CA HIS A 119 7.64 8.86 -3.56
C HIS A 119 7.73 9.27 -2.11
N ASP A 120 6.59 9.63 -1.52
CA ASP A 120 6.61 9.96 -0.10
C ASP A 120 7.02 8.73 0.72
N ILE A 121 8.02 8.91 1.57
CA ILE A 121 8.67 7.86 2.35
C ILE A 121 8.10 7.76 3.76
N TYR A 122 7.44 8.81 4.25
CA TYR A 122 6.91 8.90 5.61
C TYR A 122 5.46 8.46 5.87
N PRO A 123 4.56 8.25 4.88
CA PRO A 123 3.20 7.82 5.16
C PRO A 123 3.19 6.56 6.00
N PHE A 124 2.18 6.44 6.86
CA PHE A 124 2.05 5.32 7.80
C PHE A 124 3.19 5.25 8.83
N SER A 125 3.60 6.40 9.36
CA SER A 125 4.44 6.50 10.53
C SER A 125 3.70 6.04 11.79
N VAL A 126 4.42 5.51 12.79
CA VAL A 126 3.84 5.07 14.06
C VAL A 126 3.82 6.23 15.04
N GLU A 127 2.63 6.72 15.38
CA GLU A 127 2.46 7.80 16.37
C GLU A 127 3.12 7.42 17.72
N PRO A 128 4.03 8.24 18.28
CA PRO A 128 4.79 7.91 19.49
C PRO A 128 3.94 7.56 20.71
N LEU A 129 2.76 8.17 20.84
CA LEU A 129 1.80 7.83 21.91
C LEU A 129 1.40 6.34 21.86
N ARG A 130 1.30 5.75 20.67
CA ARG A 130 0.92 4.35 20.49
C ARG A 130 1.94 3.36 21.05
N VAL A 131 3.16 3.78 21.36
CA VAL A 131 4.14 2.91 22.05
C VAL A 131 3.56 2.38 23.38
N ALA A 132 2.64 3.12 24.01
CA ALA A 132 1.88 2.64 25.18
C ALA A 132 1.06 1.37 24.88
N GLU A 133 0.61 1.16 23.64
CA GLU A 133 -0.10 -0.04 23.21
C GLU A 133 0.74 -1.31 23.28
N LEU A 134 2.08 -1.22 23.41
CA LEU A 134 2.92 -2.39 23.67
C LEU A 134 2.61 -3.03 25.03
N ALA A 135 2.21 -2.21 26.02
CA ALA A 135 1.89 -2.66 27.37
C ALA A 135 0.37 -2.78 27.60
N TRP A 136 -0.41 -1.86 27.03
CA TRP A 136 -1.85 -1.78 27.23
C TRP A 136 -2.59 -1.96 25.90
N PRO A 137 -3.11 -3.17 25.62
CA PRO A 137 -3.69 -3.49 24.32
C PRO A 137 -4.92 -2.63 24.03
N GLY A 138 -4.90 -1.90 22.93
CA GLY A 138 -6.04 -1.08 22.48
C GLY A 138 -6.39 0.10 23.39
N PHE A 139 -5.42 0.63 24.14
CA PHE A 139 -5.60 1.79 25.03
C PHE A 139 -6.24 3.00 24.32
N PHE A 140 -5.83 3.25 23.07
CA PHE A 140 -6.38 4.34 22.26
C PHE A 140 -7.68 3.99 21.52
N GLY A 141 -8.25 2.81 21.75
CA GLY A 141 -9.45 2.32 21.06
C GLY A 141 -9.15 1.56 19.76
N ALA A 142 -10.17 1.42 18.91
CA ALA A 142 -10.10 0.86 17.55
C ALA A 142 -11.23 1.43 16.69
N THR A 143 -11.08 1.34 15.37
CA THR A 143 -12.05 1.84 14.38
C THR A 143 -12.75 0.75 13.55
N LEU A 144 -12.19 -0.46 13.47
CA LEU A 144 -12.63 -1.51 12.54
C LEU A 144 -14.04 -2.11 12.78
N ARG A 145 -14.76 -1.80 13.85
CA ARG A 145 -16.16 -2.27 14.03
C ARG A 145 -17.07 -1.12 14.41
N GLU A 146 -16.63 -0.40 15.42
CA GLU A 146 -17.21 0.82 15.93
C GLU A 146 -16.08 1.84 16.05
N ASN A 147 -16.35 3.12 15.82
CA ASN A 147 -15.34 4.15 16.02
C ASN A 147 -15.17 4.45 17.51
N ARG A 148 -14.35 3.67 18.21
CA ARG A 148 -13.95 3.91 19.60
C ARG A 148 -12.54 4.51 19.71
N SER A 149 -11.93 4.85 18.57
CA SER A 149 -10.54 5.32 18.50
C SER A 149 -10.47 6.80 18.81
N TRP A 150 -10.09 7.13 20.03
CA TRP A 150 -9.84 8.53 20.41
C TRP A 150 -8.47 9.02 19.95
N LEU A 151 -7.63 8.15 19.39
CA LEU A 151 -6.38 8.54 18.75
C LEU A 151 -6.60 9.47 17.55
N GLU A 152 -7.60 9.16 16.72
CA GLU A 152 -7.96 9.97 15.54
C GLU A 152 -8.39 11.39 15.94
N ALA A 153 -8.89 11.54 17.17
CA ALA A 153 -9.39 12.81 17.69
C ALA A 153 -8.31 13.58 18.47
N LEU A 154 -7.27 12.92 18.98
CA LEU A 154 -6.25 13.50 19.86
C LEU A 154 -5.26 14.44 19.19
N THR A 155 -4.98 14.27 17.91
CA THR A 155 -3.86 14.96 17.27
C THR A 155 -4.34 15.70 16.02
N ALA A 156 -3.76 16.87 15.76
CA ALA A 156 -3.81 17.50 14.45
C ALA A 156 -2.88 16.78 13.42
N ALA A 157 -2.43 15.56 13.73
CA ALA A 157 -1.40 14.84 13.01
C ALA A 157 -1.98 13.90 11.96
N ARG A 158 -1.15 13.55 10.98
CA ARG A 158 -1.48 12.74 9.80
C ARG A 158 -1.75 11.28 10.16
N HIS A 159 -2.95 10.98 10.67
CA HIS A 159 -3.26 9.63 11.13
C HIS A 159 -3.58 8.69 9.96
N ALA A 160 -2.54 8.06 9.42
CA ALA A 160 -2.66 6.93 8.50
C ALA A 160 -2.32 5.63 9.27
N LEU A 161 -3.34 4.94 9.79
CA LEU A 161 -3.19 3.69 10.52
C LEU A 161 -2.85 2.53 9.58
N TRP A 162 -1.59 2.08 9.55
CA TRP A 162 -1.17 0.87 8.82
C TRP A 162 -1.11 -0.38 9.69
N VAL A 163 -0.65 -0.23 10.93
CA VAL A 163 -0.57 -1.33 11.90
C VAL A 163 -1.65 -1.12 12.96
N PRO A 164 -2.74 -1.90 12.95
CA PRO A 164 -3.92 -1.63 13.78
C PRO A 164 -3.74 -2.03 15.27
N SER A 165 -2.64 -2.70 15.61
CA SER A 165 -2.25 -3.02 16.99
C SER A 165 -0.74 -3.15 17.10
N LEU A 166 -0.13 -2.46 18.07
CA LEU A 166 1.28 -2.67 18.41
C LEU A 166 1.48 -3.78 19.47
N TYR A 167 0.41 -4.37 20.00
CA TYR A 167 0.48 -5.25 21.15
C TYR A 167 1.03 -6.64 20.81
N LEU A 168 2.16 -6.99 21.42
CA LEU A 168 2.86 -8.27 21.24
C LEU A 168 2.73 -9.22 22.45
N GLY A 169 1.87 -8.87 23.42
CA GLY A 169 1.65 -9.61 24.66
C GLY A 169 2.40 -8.98 25.84
N GLY A 170 1.69 -8.78 26.96
CA GLY A 170 2.24 -8.10 28.14
C GLY A 170 3.36 -8.88 28.79
N LEU A 171 3.21 -10.21 28.86
CA LEU A 171 4.26 -11.11 29.35
C LEU A 171 5.47 -11.13 28.40
N THR A 172 5.23 -11.16 27.08
CA THR A 172 6.27 -11.11 26.06
C THR A 172 7.13 -9.85 26.19
N LEU A 173 6.51 -8.68 26.36
CA LEU A 173 7.21 -7.42 26.54
C LEU A 173 8.13 -7.45 27.77
N VAL A 174 7.61 -7.88 28.93
CA VAL A 174 8.41 -7.92 30.18
C VAL A 174 9.57 -8.90 30.06
N LEU A 175 9.34 -10.08 29.47
CA LEU A 175 10.42 -11.07 29.24
C LEU A 175 11.48 -10.49 28.30
N ALA A 176 11.08 -9.83 27.22
CA ALA A 176 11.99 -9.19 26.29
C ALA A 176 12.83 -8.10 26.96
N LEU A 177 12.21 -7.22 27.75
CA LEU A 177 12.91 -6.17 28.51
C LEU A 177 13.86 -6.75 29.57
N THR A 178 13.51 -7.89 30.16
CA THR A 178 14.37 -8.62 31.11
C THR A 178 15.65 -9.12 30.43
N ALA A 179 15.54 -9.62 29.20
CA ALA A 179 16.66 -10.12 28.40
C ALA A 179 17.43 -9.03 27.66
N ALA A 180 16.80 -7.91 27.31
CA ALA A 180 17.42 -6.84 26.54
C ALA A 180 18.72 -6.33 27.20
N GLY A 181 19.69 -5.94 26.38
CA GLY A 181 20.95 -5.38 26.85
C GLY A 181 21.98 -5.19 25.76
N PHE A 182 22.66 -4.05 25.81
CA PHE A 182 23.68 -3.64 24.85
C PHE A 182 25.12 -3.93 25.31
N ARG A 183 25.30 -4.24 26.59
CA ARG A 183 26.59 -4.48 27.23
C ARG A 183 26.49 -5.75 28.06
N GLN A 184 27.62 -6.46 28.15
CA GLN A 184 27.77 -7.72 28.90
C GLN A 184 26.86 -8.84 28.37
N GLY A 185 27.48 -9.95 27.97
CA GLY A 185 26.82 -11.08 27.34
C GLY A 185 27.12 -11.19 25.83
N PRO A 186 26.45 -12.12 25.14
CA PRO A 186 26.81 -12.47 23.78
C PRO A 186 26.43 -11.39 22.76
N PRO A 187 27.19 -11.24 21.67
CA PRO A 187 26.96 -10.20 20.65
C PRO A 187 25.54 -10.20 20.06
N TRP A 188 24.93 -11.38 19.89
CA TRP A 188 23.57 -11.49 19.37
C TRP A 188 22.54 -10.81 20.27
N ARG A 189 22.76 -10.71 21.58
CA ARG A 189 21.84 -10.06 22.53
C ARG A 189 21.81 -8.56 22.28
N ALA A 190 23.00 -7.97 22.15
CA ALA A 190 23.15 -6.57 21.80
C ALA A 190 22.57 -6.28 20.42
N TRP A 191 22.78 -7.20 19.47
CA TRP A 191 22.23 -7.09 18.12
C TRP A 191 20.69 -7.14 18.10
N LEU A 192 20.05 -8.11 18.77
CA LEU A 192 18.59 -8.18 18.89
C LEU A 192 18.01 -6.94 19.61
N SER A 193 18.67 -6.49 20.68
CA SER A 193 18.26 -5.28 21.40
C SER A 193 18.38 -4.03 20.52
N ALA A 194 19.43 -3.94 19.71
CA ALA A 194 19.64 -2.85 18.77
C ALA A 194 18.62 -2.88 17.64
N ILE A 195 18.32 -4.03 17.06
CA ILE A 195 17.27 -4.16 16.04
C ILE A 195 15.92 -3.74 16.61
N ALA A 196 15.54 -4.27 17.78
CA ALA A 196 14.27 -3.91 18.41
C ALA A 196 14.15 -2.40 18.62
N LEU A 197 15.20 -1.75 19.12
CA LEU A 197 15.22 -0.32 19.39
C LEU A 197 15.26 0.53 18.11
N VAL A 198 16.21 0.27 17.22
CA VAL A 198 16.41 1.07 15.99
C VAL A 198 15.21 0.93 15.07
N SER A 199 14.65 -0.27 14.92
CA SER A 199 13.46 -0.48 14.08
C SER A 199 12.20 0.10 14.72
N LEU A 200 12.06 0.10 16.05
CA LEU A 200 10.95 0.78 16.72
C LEU A 200 11.04 2.31 16.55
N LEU A 201 12.22 2.89 16.76
CA LEU A 201 12.45 4.33 16.57
C LEU A 201 12.33 4.74 15.10
N GLY A 202 12.81 3.89 14.19
CA GLY A 202 12.63 4.09 12.75
C GLY A 202 11.16 3.99 12.34
N ALA A 203 10.36 3.15 13.01
CA ALA A 203 8.93 3.05 12.71
C ALA A 203 8.15 4.34 13.06
N LEU A 204 8.68 5.19 13.94
CA LEU A 204 8.08 6.50 14.23
C LEU A 204 8.10 7.44 13.02
N GLY A 205 8.97 7.19 12.02
CA GLY A 205 8.98 7.93 10.76
C GLY A 205 9.01 9.44 10.95
N GLU A 206 7.96 10.13 10.47
CA GLU A 206 7.86 11.60 10.57
C GLU A 206 7.84 12.10 12.01
N TYR A 207 7.21 11.37 12.93
CA TYR A 207 7.11 11.75 14.33
C TYR A 207 8.43 11.57 15.09
N GLY A 208 9.37 10.84 14.51
CA GLY A 208 10.71 10.67 15.03
C GLY A 208 11.64 11.86 14.76
N GLY A 209 11.22 12.83 13.94
CA GLY A 209 11.99 14.02 13.61
C GLY A 209 11.80 15.14 14.63
N PRO A 210 12.86 15.90 14.98
CA PRO A 210 12.72 17.01 15.92
C PRO A 210 11.92 18.18 15.34
N LEU A 211 11.88 18.31 14.00
CA LEU A 211 11.12 19.35 13.30
C LEU A 211 9.60 19.18 13.49
N TYR A 212 9.11 17.95 13.44
CA TYR A 212 7.70 17.65 13.73
C TYR A 212 7.25 18.21 15.09
N TRP A 213 8.04 18.01 16.14
CA TRP A 213 7.67 18.43 17.50
C TRP A 213 7.66 19.94 17.71
N LEU A 214 8.35 20.71 16.86
CA LEU A 214 8.31 22.17 16.90
C LEU A 214 6.92 22.72 16.54
N ARG A 215 6.04 21.92 15.90
CA ARG A 215 4.62 22.24 15.65
C ARG A 215 3.85 22.61 16.91
N PHE A 216 4.21 22.01 18.04
CA PHE A 216 3.53 22.23 19.31
C PHE A 216 4.14 23.38 20.14
N HIS A 217 5.21 23.98 19.63
CA HIS A 217 5.96 25.07 20.26
C HIS A 217 6.16 26.22 19.26
N PRO A 218 5.09 26.95 18.86
CA PRO A 218 5.16 27.99 17.86
C PRO A 218 6.18 29.10 18.19
N GLU A 219 6.44 29.33 19.48
CA GLU A 219 7.48 30.24 19.98
C GLU A 219 8.91 29.81 19.60
N LEU A 220 9.14 28.51 19.43
CA LEU A 220 10.41 27.93 18.99
C LEU A 220 10.44 27.67 17.47
N ALA A 221 9.27 27.56 16.83
CA ALA A 221 9.15 27.13 15.45
C ALA A 221 9.68 28.15 14.42
N ARG A 222 9.77 29.45 14.76
CA ARG A 222 10.28 30.54 13.88
C ARG A 222 9.92 30.28 12.40
N PRO A 223 8.63 30.45 12.00
CA PRO A 223 8.15 30.08 10.67
C PRO A 223 8.90 30.77 9.52
N ASP A 224 9.49 31.93 9.79
CA ASP A 224 10.40 32.68 8.90
C ASP A 224 11.69 31.92 8.57
N VAL A 225 12.10 30.98 9.43
CA VAL A 225 13.36 30.24 9.34
C VAL A 225 13.13 28.79 8.90
N LEU A 226 12.12 28.12 9.45
CA LEU A 226 11.83 26.71 9.16
C LEU A 226 10.86 26.49 7.99
N GLY A 227 10.18 27.55 7.54
CA GLY A 227 9.10 27.47 6.57
C GLY A 227 7.77 27.04 7.22
N PRO A 228 6.68 26.98 6.43
CA PRO A 228 5.38 26.53 6.93
C PRO A 228 5.40 25.05 7.33
N HIS A 229 4.48 24.65 8.22
CA HIS A 229 4.26 23.23 8.51
C HIS A 229 3.73 22.50 7.27
N ASP A 230 4.22 21.29 7.04
CA ASP A 230 3.83 20.50 5.89
C ASP A 230 2.32 20.12 5.94
N PRO A 231 1.56 20.19 4.83
CA PRO A 231 0.15 19.79 4.75
C PRO A 231 -0.04 18.26 4.94
N ILE A 232 -1.28 17.73 4.99
CA ILE A 232 -1.50 16.28 5.21
C ILE A 232 -0.94 15.43 4.05
N ASP A 233 -1.06 15.91 2.82
CA ASP A 233 -0.51 15.28 1.62
C ASP A 233 0.77 16.00 1.20
N VAL A 234 1.93 15.43 1.53
CA VAL A 234 3.22 16.08 1.32
C VAL A 234 3.90 15.51 0.09
N PRO A 235 4.28 16.36 -0.89
CA PRO A 235 5.15 15.90 -1.95
C PRO A 235 6.49 15.47 -1.35
N PRO A 236 7.17 14.46 -1.91
CA PRO A 236 8.40 13.92 -1.31
C PRO A 236 9.54 14.94 -1.19
N VAL A 237 9.48 16.06 -1.92
CA VAL A 237 10.36 17.22 -1.78
C VAL A 237 9.51 18.47 -1.62
N ARG A 238 9.87 19.35 -0.67
CA ARG A 238 9.21 20.65 -0.54
C ARG A 238 9.66 21.59 -1.65
N PHE A 239 8.69 22.25 -2.29
CA PHE A 239 8.94 23.23 -3.35
C PHE A 239 9.56 24.53 -2.86
N ASP A 240 9.50 24.79 -1.55
CA ASP A 240 10.08 25.99 -0.92
C ASP A 240 11.54 25.81 -0.47
N GLY A 241 12.13 24.63 -0.65
CA GLY A 241 13.52 24.35 -0.31
C GLY A 241 13.80 24.08 1.17
N HIS A 242 12.81 24.09 2.06
CA HIS A 242 13.01 23.75 3.48
C HIS A 242 13.05 22.23 3.74
N LEU A 243 13.49 21.81 4.93
CA LEU A 243 13.40 20.42 5.40
C LEU A 243 11.95 20.04 5.75
N ARG A 244 11.62 18.75 5.67
CA ARG A 244 10.30 18.21 6.05
C ARG A 244 10.25 17.90 7.54
N ASP A 245 9.05 17.79 8.11
CA ASP A 245 8.88 17.50 9.55
C ASP A 245 9.59 16.22 10.01
N GLY A 246 9.63 15.20 9.15
CA GLY A 246 10.26 13.91 9.42
C GLY A 246 11.78 13.87 9.25
N ASP A 247 12.37 14.91 8.67
CA ASP A 247 13.81 14.96 8.44
C ASP A 247 14.56 15.06 9.77
N GLY A 248 15.69 14.37 9.86
CA GLY A 248 16.44 14.19 11.09
C GLY A 248 16.13 12.88 11.82
N SER A 249 14.95 12.29 11.64
CA SER A 249 14.52 11.04 12.30
C SER A 249 15.45 9.84 12.06
N VAL A 250 15.31 8.78 12.87
CA VAL A 250 16.04 7.50 12.63
C VAL A 250 15.68 6.94 11.26
N TYR A 251 14.44 7.05 10.82
CA TYR A 251 14.02 6.60 9.49
C TYR A 251 14.68 7.41 8.38
N TRP A 252 14.73 8.74 8.53
CA TRP A 252 15.45 9.62 7.60
C TRP A 252 16.92 9.23 7.49
N LEU A 253 17.59 8.96 8.62
CA LEU A 253 18.98 8.49 8.63
C LEU A 253 19.12 7.17 7.87
N LEU A 254 18.22 6.20 8.10
CA LEU A 254 18.24 4.93 7.37
C LEU A 254 18.04 5.14 5.87
N ALA A 255 17.05 5.94 5.47
CA ALA A 255 16.77 6.23 4.06
C ALA A 255 17.91 6.99 3.37
N THR A 256 18.64 7.82 4.10
CA THR A 256 19.75 8.63 3.58
C THR A 256 21.08 7.86 3.55
N ILE A 257 21.33 6.99 4.54
CA ILE A 257 22.64 6.36 4.78
C ILE A 257 22.63 4.86 4.44
N LEU A 258 21.50 4.21 4.21
CA LEU A 258 21.48 2.81 3.78
C LEU A 258 21.14 2.75 2.28
N PRO A 259 22.06 2.25 1.44
CA PRO A 259 21.86 2.17 0.00
C PRO A 259 20.59 1.40 -0.36
N GLY A 260 19.73 2.03 -1.16
CA GLY A 260 18.45 1.45 -1.59
C GLY A 260 17.36 1.41 -0.52
N PHE A 261 17.63 1.84 0.72
CA PHE A 261 16.63 1.85 1.80
C PHE A 261 15.53 2.89 1.56
N GLU A 262 15.79 3.94 0.78
CA GLU A 262 14.77 4.87 0.28
C GLU A 262 13.62 4.18 -0.47
N ARG A 263 13.85 2.96 -1.00
CA ARG A 263 12.80 2.11 -1.61
C ARG A 263 11.93 1.40 -0.56
N PHE A 264 12.41 1.27 0.67
CA PHE A 264 11.67 0.71 1.81
C PHE A 264 10.70 1.78 2.33
N ARG A 265 9.50 1.83 1.74
CA ARG A 265 8.45 2.79 2.13
C ARG A 265 7.63 2.29 3.31
N TYR A 266 7.03 3.24 4.02
CA TYR A 266 6.12 3.04 5.15
C TYR A 266 6.88 2.65 6.41
N PRO A 267 7.25 3.63 7.26
CA PRO A 267 8.07 3.41 8.44
C PRO A 267 7.54 2.30 9.34
N ALA A 268 6.22 2.19 9.51
CA ALA A 268 5.60 1.13 10.31
C ALA A 268 6.01 -0.30 9.92
N LYS A 269 6.45 -0.57 8.69
CA LYS A 269 6.95 -1.91 8.30
C LYS A 269 8.18 -2.34 9.10
N LEU A 270 8.96 -1.39 9.63
CA LEU A 270 10.09 -1.68 10.50
C LEU A 270 9.68 -2.41 11.79
N LEU A 271 8.42 -2.28 12.22
CA LEU A 271 7.90 -3.03 13.37
C LEU A 271 7.96 -4.56 13.17
N THR A 272 8.04 -5.05 11.93
CA THR A 272 8.29 -6.47 11.65
C THR A 272 9.59 -6.95 12.30
N PHE A 273 10.65 -6.14 12.17
CA PHE A 273 11.96 -6.45 12.77
C PHE A 273 11.91 -6.30 14.30
N SER A 274 11.22 -5.28 14.81
CA SER A 274 11.03 -5.13 16.26
C SER A 274 10.27 -6.30 16.86
N SER A 275 9.21 -6.77 16.19
CA SER A 275 8.39 -7.90 16.65
C SER A 275 9.20 -9.19 16.71
N LEU A 276 9.99 -9.48 15.66
CA LEU A 276 10.88 -10.63 15.62
C LEU A 276 11.93 -10.57 16.73
N ALA A 277 12.58 -9.42 16.90
CA ALA A 277 13.63 -9.24 17.90
C ALA A 277 13.10 -9.32 19.33
N LEU A 278 11.94 -8.71 19.60
CA LEU A 278 11.27 -8.77 20.90
C LEU A 278 10.81 -10.19 21.23
N ALA A 279 10.25 -10.93 20.27
CA ALA A 279 9.87 -12.33 20.47
C ALA A 279 11.08 -13.21 20.81
N ALA A 280 12.20 -13.03 20.09
CA ALA A 280 13.45 -13.73 20.38
C ALA A 280 14.00 -13.38 21.78
N LEU A 281 14.02 -12.09 22.12
CA LEU A 281 14.41 -11.63 23.46
C LEU A 281 13.47 -12.17 24.55
N ALA A 282 12.17 -12.31 24.29
CA ALA A 282 11.23 -12.87 25.25
C ALA A 282 11.53 -14.35 25.55
N GLY A 283 11.85 -15.15 24.53
CA GLY A 283 12.30 -16.54 24.72
C GLY A 283 13.54 -16.62 25.61
N LEU A 284 14.51 -15.74 25.39
CA LEU A 284 15.70 -15.64 26.23
C LEU A 284 15.39 -15.14 27.65
N GLY A 285 14.42 -14.22 27.77
CA GLY A 285 13.91 -13.75 29.05
C GLY A 285 13.30 -14.90 29.86
N TRP A 286 12.60 -15.80 29.18
CA TRP A 286 12.04 -17.01 29.77
C TRP A 286 13.13 -17.96 30.29
N ASP A 287 14.19 -18.19 29.51
CA ASP A 287 15.32 -19.02 29.94
C ASP A 287 16.03 -18.42 31.17
N ARG A 288 16.20 -17.10 31.22
CA ARG A 288 16.74 -16.41 32.41
C ARG A 288 15.82 -16.55 33.63
N LEU A 289 14.51 -16.47 33.44
CA LEU A 289 13.52 -16.64 34.50
C LEU A 289 13.56 -18.06 35.08
N ARG A 290 13.69 -19.07 34.21
CA ARG A 290 13.88 -20.50 34.58
C ARG A 290 15.20 -20.73 35.31
N ALA A 291 16.26 -20.04 34.90
CA ALA A 291 17.56 -20.08 35.57
C ALA A 291 17.58 -19.32 36.92
N GLY A 292 16.47 -18.71 37.34
CA GLY A 292 16.32 -18.07 38.65
C GLY A 292 16.58 -16.56 38.66
N PHE A 293 16.90 -15.95 37.52
CA PHE A 293 17.18 -14.50 37.43
C PHE A 293 15.90 -13.67 37.34
N ARG A 294 15.27 -13.39 38.50
CA ARG A 294 13.94 -12.77 38.57
C ARG A 294 13.92 -11.27 38.82
N GLY A 295 15.00 -10.68 39.34
CA GLY A 295 14.98 -9.31 39.84
C GLY A 295 14.46 -8.29 38.82
N ARG A 296 14.98 -8.31 37.58
CA ARG A 296 14.52 -7.41 36.51
C ARG A 296 13.10 -7.69 36.06
N PHE A 297 12.74 -8.97 35.91
CA PHE A 297 11.39 -9.37 35.54
C PHE A 297 10.37 -8.84 36.55
N VAL A 298 10.58 -9.15 37.83
CA VAL A 298 9.74 -8.72 38.95
C VAL A 298 9.66 -7.19 39.00
N ALA A 299 10.77 -6.47 38.85
CA ALA A 299 10.76 -5.02 38.83
C ALA A 299 9.88 -4.46 37.69
N PHE A 300 10.10 -4.91 36.44
CA PHE A 300 9.30 -4.46 35.30
C PHE A 300 7.82 -4.82 35.43
N THR A 301 7.51 -6.05 35.89
CA THR A 301 6.12 -6.46 36.14
C THR A 301 5.46 -5.59 37.22
N ALA A 302 6.14 -5.34 38.35
CA ALA A 302 5.61 -4.48 39.43
C ALA A 302 5.35 -3.06 38.92
N THR A 303 6.30 -2.49 38.18
CA THR A 303 6.16 -1.13 37.66
C THR A 303 4.97 -1.03 36.71
N LEU A 304 4.86 -1.90 35.71
CA LEU A 304 3.75 -1.86 34.77
C LEU A 304 2.40 -2.20 35.44
N LEU A 305 2.39 -3.10 36.42
CA LEU A 305 1.18 -3.42 37.19
C LEU A 305 0.74 -2.21 38.02
N GLY A 306 1.69 -1.56 38.72
CA GLY A 306 1.43 -0.35 39.48
C GLY A 306 0.92 0.79 38.60
N LEU A 307 1.50 0.98 37.41
CA LEU A 307 1.01 1.96 36.42
C LEU A 307 -0.39 1.61 35.91
N SER A 308 -0.70 0.33 35.71
CA SER A 308 -2.03 -0.13 35.31
C SER A 308 -3.08 0.16 36.37
N LEU A 309 -2.75 -0.11 37.65
CA LEU A 309 -3.63 0.17 38.80
C LEU A 309 -3.81 1.67 39.04
N LEU A 310 -2.72 2.45 38.96
CA LEU A 310 -2.77 3.90 39.05
C LEU A 310 -3.61 4.50 37.92
N GLY A 311 -3.34 4.09 36.69
CA GLY A 311 -4.10 4.52 35.52
C GLY A 311 -5.58 4.16 35.64
N LEU A 312 -5.91 2.97 36.16
CA LEU A 312 -7.29 2.58 36.41
C LEU A 312 -7.93 3.46 37.49
N GLY A 313 -7.23 3.74 38.58
CA GLY A 313 -7.66 4.66 39.63
C GLY A 313 -7.94 6.06 39.08
N VAL A 314 -7.02 6.63 38.30
CA VAL A 314 -7.17 7.92 37.62
C VAL A 314 -8.36 7.89 36.66
N ALA A 315 -8.46 6.88 35.79
CA ALA A 315 -9.57 6.76 34.84
C ALA A 315 -10.92 6.67 35.55
N THR A 316 -11.00 6.01 36.71
CA THR A 316 -12.22 5.95 37.50
C THR A 316 -12.54 7.26 38.23
N ALA A 317 -11.54 7.91 38.83
CA ALA A 317 -11.72 9.14 39.60
C ALA A 317 -12.04 10.35 38.71
N TYR A 318 -11.43 10.42 37.52
CA TYR A 318 -11.57 11.51 36.57
C TYR A 318 -12.49 11.16 35.39
N ARG A 319 -13.42 10.21 35.58
CA ARG A 319 -14.34 9.78 34.51
C ARG A 319 -15.07 10.97 33.85
N PRO A 320 -15.71 11.90 34.59
CA PRO A 320 -16.43 13.01 33.96
C PRO A 320 -15.53 13.92 33.11
N GLN A 321 -14.31 14.20 33.58
CA GLN A 321 -13.36 15.05 32.88
C GLN A 321 -12.86 14.36 31.60
N ILE A 322 -12.52 13.07 31.69
CA ILE A 322 -12.06 12.29 30.54
C ILE A 322 -13.17 12.20 29.48
N THR A 323 -14.41 11.89 29.87
CA THR A 323 -15.53 11.82 28.91
C THR A 323 -15.83 13.18 28.29
N ALA A 324 -15.81 14.27 29.06
CA ALA A 324 -16.00 15.62 28.53
C ALA A 324 -14.88 16.01 27.54
N SER A 325 -13.62 15.64 27.81
CA SER A 325 -12.52 15.82 26.86
C SER A 325 -12.76 15.01 25.58
N LEU A 326 -13.16 13.74 25.70
CA LEU A 326 -13.45 12.89 24.54
C LEU A 326 -14.64 13.42 23.71
N GLU A 327 -15.69 13.96 24.34
CA GLU A 327 -16.80 14.62 23.65
C GLU A 327 -16.34 15.85 22.87
N HIS A 328 -15.47 16.67 23.47
CA HIS A 328 -14.90 17.83 22.79
C HIS A 328 -14.06 17.42 21.56
N LEU A 329 -13.27 16.36 21.68
CA LEU A 329 -12.49 15.80 20.58
C LEU A 329 -13.40 15.16 19.50
N ALA A 330 -14.51 14.54 19.89
CA ALA A 330 -15.49 13.96 18.97
C ALA A 330 -16.16 15.04 18.10
N ALA A 331 -16.42 16.23 18.66
CA ALA A 331 -17.08 17.32 17.94
C ALA A 331 -16.23 17.90 16.80
N SER A 332 -14.91 17.73 16.84
CA SER A 332 -13.96 18.28 15.86
C SER A 332 -13.38 17.24 14.90
N SER A 333 -13.77 15.96 15.01
CA SER A 333 -13.22 14.86 14.21
C SER A 333 -14.29 14.18 13.35
N GLY A 334 -14.05 14.09 12.05
CA GLY A 334 -14.84 13.28 11.12
C GLY A 334 -14.07 12.01 10.75
N SER A 335 -14.71 10.85 10.83
CA SER A 335 -14.11 9.57 10.46
C SER A 335 -15.03 8.78 9.55
N ILE A 336 -14.46 8.09 8.56
CA ILE A 336 -15.22 7.16 7.70
C ILE A 336 -15.88 6.04 8.50
N PHE A 337 -15.46 5.85 9.76
CA PHE A 337 -16.04 4.88 10.66
C PHE A 337 -17.27 5.39 11.43
N GLY A 338 -17.63 6.66 11.28
CA GLY A 338 -18.66 7.35 12.05
C GLY A 338 -18.10 8.24 13.17
N PRO A 339 -18.97 8.95 13.90
CA PRO A 339 -18.55 9.76 15.05
C PRO A 339 -17.96 8.88 16.15
N LEU A 340 -17.07 9.46 16.96
CA LEU A 340 -16.45 8.77 18.09
C LEU A 340 -17.50 8.33 19.13
N ASP A 341 -17.57 7.03 19.40
CA ASP A 341 -18.30 6.49 20.55
C ASP A 341 -17.49 6.77 21.83
N VAL A 342 -17.81 7.88 22.49
CA VAL A 342 -17.16 8.32 23.73
C VAL A 342 -17.27 7.28 24.85
N SER A 343 -18.42 6.62 24.97
CA SER A 343 -18.64 5.61 26.01
C SER A 343 -17.77 4.38 25.76
N GLY A 344 -17.77 3.90 24.51
CA GLY A 344 -16.90 2.81 24.08
C GLY A 344 -15.41 3.14 24.17
N ALA A 345 -15.01 4.38 23.86
CA ALA A 345 -13.63 4.85 23.99
C ALA A 345 -13.16 4.85 25.45
N PHE A 346 -13.96 5.38 26.38
CA PHE A 346 -13.67 5.30 27.81
C PHE A 346 -13.64 3.84 28.31
N GLY A 347 -14.55 3.01 27.81
CA GLY A 347 -14.55 1.57 28.04
C GLY A 347 -13.25 0.89 27.57
N ALA A 348 -12.71 1.31 26.42
CA ALA A 348 -11.44 0.80 25.89
C ALA A 348 -10.25 1.18 26.78
N ILE A 349 -10.17 2.42 27.28
CA ILE A 349 -9.14 2.87 28.23
C ILE A 349 -9.14 1.96 29.47
N ARG A 350 -10.30 1.82 30.11
CA ARG A 350 -10.45 0.98 31.31
C ARG A 350 -10.15 -0.49 31.04
N GLY A 351 -10.73 -1.04 29.97
CA GLY A 351 -10.54 -2.43 29.58
C GLY A 351 -9.09 -2.76 29.30
N SER A 352 -8.37 -1.84 28.65
CA SER A 352 -6.95 -1.97 28.34
C SER A 352 -6.06 -2.00 29.60
N LEU A 353 -6.31 -1.10 30.55
CA LEU A 353 -5.60 -1.06 31.84
C LEU A 353 -5.87 -2.29 32.70
N VAL A 354 -7.12 -2.77 32.73
CA VAL A 354 -7.48 -4.02 33.42
C VAL A 354 -6.81 -5.21 32.75
N HIS A 355 -6.89 -5.32 31.42
CA HIS A 355 -6.28 -6.42 30.67
C HIS A 355 -4.76 -6.48 30.92
N GLY A 356 -4.06 -5.36 30.74
CA GLY A 356 -2.62 -5.27 31.05
C GLY A 356 -2.31 -5.64 32.50
N GLY A 357 -3.07 -5.12 33.46
CA GLY A 357 -2.90 -5.44 34.88
C GLY A 357 -3.07 -6.93 35.20
N VAL A 358 -4.10 -7.59 34.64
CA VAL A 358 -4.34 -9.02 34.84
C VAL A 358 -3.19 -9.86 34.26
N ILE A 359 -2.76 -9.57 33.03
CA ILE A 359 -1.64 -10.31 32.40
C ILE A 359 -0.34 -10.13 33.18
N LEU A 360 -0.06 -8.94 33.69
CA LEU A 360 1.11 -8.68 34.52
C LEU A 360 1.03 -9.40 35.88
N ALA A 361 -0.14 -9.43 36.52
CA ALA A 361 -0.35 -10.19 37.75
C ALA A 361 -0.18 -11.71 37.54
N LEU A 362 -0.70 -12.25 36.44
CA LEU A 362 -0.48 -13.64 36.03
C LEU A 362 1.00 -13.91 35.75
N GLY A 363 1.68 -13.01 35.05
CA GLY A 363 3.12 -13.07 34.80
C GLY A 363 3.95 -13.12 36.08
N TRP A 364 3.56 -12.37 37.10
CA TRP A 364 4.16 -12.44 38.44
C TRP A 364 3.99 -13.82 39.08
N GLY A 365 2.77 -14.36 39.04
CA GLY A 365 2.47 -15.71 39.52
C GLY A 365 3.28 -16.79 38.79
N LEU A 366 3.40 -16.68 37.46
CA LEU A 366 4.21 -17.57 36.64
C LEU A 366 5.69 -17.51 37.01
N ALA A 367 6.22 -16.32 37.31
CA ALA A 367 7.60 -16.18 37.78
C ALA A 367 7.82 -16.91 39.11
N LEU A 368 6.86 -16.88 40.04
CA LEU A 368 6.95 -17.68 41.28
C LEU A 368 6.95 -19.17 40.96
N LEU A 369 6.02 -19.63 40.11
CA LEU A 369 5.82 -21.03 39.73
C LEU A 369 7.01 -21.62 38.96
N ALA A 370 7.66 -20.83 38.09
CA ALA A 370 8.77 -21.26 37.24
C ALA A 370 9.96 -21.83 38.03
N ARG A 371 10.06 -21.56 39.35
CA ARG A 371 11.13 -22.14 40.20
C ARG A 371 10.84 -23.58 40.53
N ARG A 372 9.59 -23.81 40.89
CA ARG A 372 9.13 -25.02 41.55
C ARG A 372 8.66 -26.03 40.51
N TYR A 373 8.06 -25.54 39.42
CA TYR A 373 7.49 -26.35 38.35
C TYR A 373 7.79 -25.72 36.97
N PRO A 374 9.05 -25.73 36.50
CA PRO A 374 9.45 -25.01 35.27
C PRO A 374 8.72 -25.46 34.01
N ARG A 375 8.40 -26.77 33.88
CA ARG A 375 7.64 -27.30 32.74
C ARG A 375 6.18 -26.81 32.76
N ALA A 376 5.51 -26.95 33.90
CA ALA A 376 4.13 -26.50 34.05
C ALA A 376 4.00 -24.98 33.89
N ALA A 377 4.96 -24.21 34.44
CA ALA A 377 5.02 -22.77 34.25
C ALA A 377 5.23 -22.38 32.77
N GLY A 378 6.02 -23.15 32.01
CA GLY A 378 6.20 -22.94 30.58
C GLY A 378 4.92 -23.17 29.78
N VAL A 379 4.21 -24.26 30.07
CA VAL A 379 2.90 -24.53 29.45
C VAL A 379 1.91 -23.43 29.81
N ALA A 380 1.85 -23.02 31.09
CA ALA A 380 0.95 -21.97 31.54
C ALA A 380 1.30 -20.60 30.91
N ALA A 381 2.59 -20.28 30.76
CA ALA A 381 3.02 -19.07 30.07
C ALA A 381 2.58 -19.05 28.60
N LEU A 382 2.72 -20.18 27.89
CA LEU A 382 2.22 -20.30 26.52
C LEU A 382 0.70 -20.09 26.45
N VAL A 383 -0.07 -20.77 27.32
CA VAL A 383 -1.54 -20.62 27.37
C VAL A 383 -1.94 -19.17 27.67
N VAL A 384 -1.32 -18.54 28.67
CA VAL A 384 -1.60 -17.15 29.04
C VAL A 384 -1.27 -16.21 27.87
N THR A 385 -0.09 -16.34 27.25
CA THR A 385 0.30 -15.50 26.10
C THR A 385 -0.62 -15.73 24.89
N THR A 386 -1.08 -16.96 24.63
CA THR A 386 -2.03 -17.24 23.55
C THR A 386 -3.39 -16.58 23.82
N ILE A 387 -3.93 -16.70 25.04
CA ILE A 387 -5.21 -16.07 25.42
C ILE A 387 -5.08 -14.54 25.36
N ASP A 388 -4.00 -13.99 25.90
CA ASP A 388 -3.67 -12.57 25.89
C ASP A 388 -3.70 -11.99 24.46
N LEU A 389 -2.89 -12.57 23.57
CA LEU A 389 -2.80 -12.14 22.18
C LEU A 389 -4.11 -12.34 21.42
N ALA A 390 -4.80 -13.46 21.64
CA ALA A 390 -6.07 -13.75 20.99
C ALA A 390 -7.14 -12.75 21.43
N TRP A 391 -7.25 -12.44 22.72
CA TRP A 391 -8.21 -11.47 23.24
C TRP A 391 -7.88 -10.06 22.77
N ALA A 392 -6.64 -9.61 22.95
CA ALA A 392 -6.21 -8.25 22.59
C ALA A 392 -6.45 -7.93 21.11
N ASN A 393 -6.25 -8.94 20.24
CA ASN A 393 -6.31 -8.77 18.80
C ASN A 393 -7.58 -9.38 18.16
N ALA A 394 -8.51 -9.95 18.93
CA ALA A 394 -9.74 -10.56 18.41
C ALA A 394 -10.53 -9.61 17.49
N ARG A 395 -10.55 -8.33 17.84
CA ARG A 395 -11.21 -7.27 17.07
C ARG A 395 -10.63 -7.04 15.67
N LEU A 396 -9.39 -7.47 15.42
CA LEU A 396 -8.73 -7.38 14.12
C LEU A 396 -9.17 -8.50 13.16
N VAL A 397 -9.70 -9.61 13.70
CA VAL A 397 -10.23 -10.70 12.90
C VAL A 397 -11.68 -10.37 12.57
N VAL A 398 -11.87 -9.76 11.40
CA VAL A 398 -13.21 -9.44 10.90
C VAL A 398 -13.66 -10.55 9.94
N SER A 399 -14.81 -11.14 10.23
CA SER A 399 -15.47 -12.11 9.37
C SER A 399 -16.90 -11.65 9.10
N ARG A 400 -17.43 -12.04 7.95
CA ARG A 400 -18.82 -11.80 7.53
C ARG A 400 -19.46 -13.11 7.10
N PRO A 401 -20.80 -13.23 7.19
CA PRO A 401 -21.51 -14.37 6.63
C PRO A 401 -21.20 -14.54 5.14
N GLN A 402 -20.94 -15.77 4.70
CA GLN A 402 -20.68 -16.09 3.29
C GLN A 402 -21.81 -15.63 2.37
N ALA A 403 -23.06 -15.65 2.83
CA ALA A 403 -24.22 -15.16 2.08
C ALA A 403 -24.09 -13.68 1.66
N GLU A 404 -23.42 -12.83 2.45
CA GLU A 404 -23.14 -11.46 2.03
C GLU A 404 -22.22 -11.43 0.81
N PHE A 405 -21.31 -12.41 0.68
CA PHE A 405 -20.39 -12.57 -0.45
C PHE A 405 -20.97 -13.30 -1.68
N GLU A 406 -22.10 -13.96 -1.51
CA GLU A 406 -22.75 -14.72 -2.59
C GLU A 406 -24.00 -14.02 -3.12
N THR A 407 -24.59 -13.10 -2.37
CA THR A 407 -25.74 -12.30 -2.86
C THR A 407 -25.35 -11.46 -4.07
N GLU A 408 -26.26 -11.41 -5.06
CA GLU A 408 -26.07 -10.64 -6.28
C GLU A 408 -25.97 -9.14 -5.95
N PRO A 409 -24.90 -8.45 -6.37
CA PRO A 409 -24.77 -7.01 -6.21
C PRO A 409 -25.90 -6.23 -6.85
N ARG A 410 -26.40 -5.20 -6.15
CA ARG A 410 -27.44 -4.30 -6.68
C ARG A 410 -27.07 -3.69 -8.04
N VAL A 411 -25.87 -3.17 -8.20
CA VAL A 411 -25.43 -2.59 -9.49
C VAL A 411 -25.38 -3.64 -10.60
N LEU A 412 -25.01 -4.89 -10.28
CA LEU A 412 -24.99 -5.95 -11.28
C LEU A 412 -26.41 -6.31 -11.75
N ALA A 413 -27.36 -6.40 -10.83
CA ALA A 413 -28.77 -6.61 -11.17
C ALA A 413 -29.30 -5.49 -12.09
N LEU A 414 -28.97 -4.23 -11.79
CA LEU A 414 -29.34 -3.08 -12.64
C LEU A 414 -28.72 -3.17 -14.05
N ILE A 415 -27.45 -3.56 -14.15
CA ILE A 415 -26.77 -3.74 -15.44
C ILE A 415 -27.39 -4.90 -16.23
N ARG A 416 -27.68 -6.03 -15.60
CA ARG A 416 -28.33 -7.18 -16.24
C ARG A 416 -29.72 -6.81 -16.76
N GLN A 417 -30.50 -6.08 -15.97
CA GLN A 417 -31.80 -5.58 -16.39
C GLN A 417 -31.68 -4.66 -17.61
N ALA A 418 -30.71 -3.74 -17.59
CA ALA A 418 -30.47 -2.83 -18.72
C ALA A 418 -30.04 -3.62 -19.98
N GLU A 419 -29.14 -4.59 -19.87
CA GLU A 419 -28.72 -5.45 -21.00
C GLU A 419 -29.88 -6.34 -21.51
N ALA A 420 -30.80 -6.75 -20.65
CA ALA A 420 -31.99 -7.49 -21.07
C ALA A 420 -32.98 -6.62 -21.85
N GLN A 421 -33.08 -5.33 -21.52
CA GLN A 421 -33.98 -4.39 -22.19
C GLN A 421 -33.44 -3.88 -23.52
N ASP A 422 -32.13 -3.62 -23.59
CA ASP A 422 -31.44 -3.14 -24.79
C ASP A 422 -30.09 -3.87 -24.91
N PRO A 423 -30.09 -5.07 -25.50
CA PRO A 423 -28.93 -5.94 -25.57
C PRO A 423 -27.89 -5.43 -26.57
N THR A 424 -26.63 -5.38 -26.14
CA THR A 424 -25.50 -5.06 -27.03
C THR A 424 -24.58 -6.27 -27.20
N PRO A 425 -24.22 -6.67 -28.43
CA PRO A 425 -23.39 -7.85 -28.68
C PRO A 425 -22.00 -7.80 -28.00
N GLY A 426 -21.46 -9.00 -27.75
CA GLY A 426 -20.10 -9.21 -27.27
C GLY A 426 -19.88 -8.95 -25.78
N PRO A 427 -18.72 -9.39 -25.24
CA PRO A 427 -18.36 -9.12 -23.86
C PRO A 427 -18.19 -7.61 -23.64
N PHE A 428 -18.35 -7.18 -22.39
CA PHE A 428 -18.13 -5.80 -21.99
C PHE A 428 -17.40 -5.69 -20.66
N ARG A 429 -16.78 -4.53 -20.44
CA ARG A 429 -16.18 -4.16 -19.16
C ARG A 429 -17.00 -3.12 -18.41
N ILE A 430 -16.83 -3.12 -17.10
CA ILE A 430 -17.39 -2.11 -16.20
C ILE A 430 -16.25 -1.32 -15.56
N HIS A 431 -16.39 0.00 -15.52
CA HIS A 431 -15.55 0.86 -14.71
C HIS A 431 -16.35 1.35 -13.51
N ARG A 432 -15.81 1.12 -12.32
CA ARG A 432 -16.30 1.73 -11.09
C ARG A 432 -15.25 2.71 -10.59
N MET A 433 -15.68 3.90 -10.19
CA MET A 433 -14.80 4.85 -9.51
C MET A 433 -14.14 4.18 -8.29
N PRO A 434 -12.90 4.52 -7.92
CA PRO A 434 -12.09 3.60 -7.14
C PRO A 434 -12.53 3.49 -5.66
N LEU A 435 -12.70 4.58 -4.92
CA LEU A 435 -13.09 4.50 -3.51
C LEU A 435 -13.88 5.72 -3.04
N TRP A 436 -15.20 5.55 -2.83
CA TRP A 436 -16.02 6.52 -2.11
C TRP A 436 -17.05 5.82 -1.22
N ASN A 437 -17.52 6.55 -0.21
CA ASN A 437 -18.55 6.10 0.73
C ASN A 437 -19.65 7.17 0.83
N PRO A 438 -20.89 6.79 1.17
CA PRO A 438 -21.97 7.74 1.42
C PRO A 438 -21.59 8.75 2.53
N HIS A 439 -21.92 10.02 2.33
CA HIS A 439 -21.49 11.09 3.24
C HIS A 439 -22.11 10.97 4.64
N GLY A 440 -23.33 10.44 4.76
CA GLY A 440 -24.02 10.24 6.04
C GLY A 440 -23.25 9.32 7.00
N TRP A 441 -22.30 8.54 6.50
CA TRP A 441 -21.47 7.67 7.35
C TRP A 441 -20.49 8.45 8.22
N LEU A 442 -20.11 9.67 7.83
CA LEU A 442 -19.20 10.53 8.62
C LEU A 442 -19.87 11.01 9.91
N THR A 443 -21.19 11.20 9.87
CA THR A 443 -21.97 11.83 10.95
C THR A 443 -22.87 10.85 11.69
N SER A 444 -22.98 9.60 11.22
CA SER A 444 -23.86 8.58 11.80
C SER A 444 -23.07 7.44 12.45
N PRO A 445 -23.39 7.04 13.68
CA PRO A 445 -22.78 5.87 14.31
C PRO A 445 -23.24 4.57 13.62
N SER A 446 -22.38 3.56 13.61
CA SER A 446 -22.76 2.20 13.20
C SER A 446 -22.26 1.20 14.23
N PRO A 447 -23.08 0.22 14.64
CA PRO A 447 -22.64 -0.88 15.50
C PRO A 447 -21.73 -1.87 14.75
N ASP A 448 -21.69 -1.81 13.42
CA ASP A 448 -20.93 -2.72 12.57
C ASP A 448 -20.57 -2.07 11.23
N ARG A 449 -19.68 -1.07 11.31
CA ARG A 449 -19.29 -0.29 10.14
C ARG A 449 -18.59 -1.13 9.07
N VAL A 450 -17.85 -2.18 9.44
CA VAL A 450 -17.24 -3.07 8.44
C VAL A 450 -18.29 -3.89 7.70
N GLY A 451 -19.37 -4.31 8.37
CA GLY A 451 -20.52 -4.88 7.67
C GLY A 451 -21.12 -3.91 6.64
N ASP A 452 -21.24 -2.63 7.00
CA ASP A 452 -21.71 -1.59 6.07
C ASP A 452 -20.76 -1.44 4.88
N PHE A 453 -19.44 -1.37 5.11
CA PHE A 453 -18.43 -1.33 4.05
C PHE A 453 -18.57 -2.52 3.10
N VAL A 454 -18.65 -3.75 3.64
CA VAL A 454 -18.74 -4.96 2.82
C VAL A 454 -19.99 -4.94 1.95
N ARG A 455 -21.16 -4.61 2.52
CA ARG A 455 -22.41 -4.50 1.75
C ARG A 455 -22.32 -3.44 0.67
N TRP A 456 -21.86 -2.24 1.02
CA TRP A 456 -21.71 -1.12 0.11
C TRP A 456 -20.74 -1.40 -1.05
N GLU A 457 -19.53 -1.85 -0.71
CA GLU A 457 -18.49 -2.18 -1.68
C GLU A 457 -19.00 -3.29 -2.61
N ARG A 458 -19.72 -4.29 -2.08
CA ARG A 458 -20.30 -5.34 -2.92
C ARG A 458 -21.44 -4.83 -3.80
N ASP A 459 -22.41 -4.12 -3.24
CA ASP A 459 -23.57 -3.60 -3.98
C ASP A 459 -23.16 -2.65 -5.10
N THR A 460 -22.08 -1.90 -4.88
CA THR A 460 -21.46 -1.00 -5.88
C THR A 460 -20.32 -1.65 -6.66
N ILE A 461 -20.18 -2.97 -6.59
CA ILE A 461 -19.21 -3.79 -7.35
C ILE A 461 -17.77 -3.28 -7.25
N GLN A 462 -17.33 -2.82 -6.09
CA GLN A 462 -15.94 -2.50 -5.81
C GLN A 462 -15.05 -3.73 -6.01
N PRO A 463 -14.01 -3.66 -6.86
CA PRO A 463 -13.16 -4.81 -7.21
C PRO A 463 -12.13 -5.17 -6.13
N LYS A 464 -12.54 -5.11 -4.86
CA LYS A 464 -11.77 -5.55 -3.69
C LYS A 464 -12.06 -7.01 -3.33
N TYR A 465 -13.25 -7.48 -3.70
CA TYR A 465 -13.71 -8.83 -3.42
C TYR A 465 -13.85 -9.60 -4.73
N ALA A 466 -13.35 -10.83 -4.77
CA ALA A 466 -13.65 -11.72 -5.87
C ALA A 466 -15.16 -11.96 -5.90
N LEU A 467 -15.81 -11.57 -7.00
CA LEU A 467 -17.23 -11.78 -7.21
C LEU A 467 -17.44 -13.09 -7.98
N PRO A 468 -18.35 -13.98 -7.56
CA PRO A 468 -18.63 -15.25 -8.25
C PRO A 468 -19.40 -15.06 -9.57
N TYR A 469 -19.38 -13.86 -10.14
CA TYR A 469 -20.20 -13.42 -11.27
C TYR A 469 -19.40 -13.22 -12.56
N HIS A 470 -18.09 -13.48 -12.54
CA HIS A 470 -17.20 -13.38 -13.72
C HIS A 470 -17.29 -12.04 -14.47
N MET A 471 -17.44 -10.93 -13.72
CA MET A 471 -17.61 -9.60 -14.31
C MET A 471 -16.26 -8.99 -14.72
N PRO A 472 -16.07 -8.62 -16.00
CA PRO A 472 -14.85 -7.98 -16.44
C PRO A 472 -14.78 -6.51 -16.00
N TYR A 473 -13.69 -6.13 -15.34
CA TYR A 473 -13.42 -4.74 -14.98
C TYR A 473 -12.49 -4.09 -16.00
N THR A 474 -12.70 -2.80 -16.29
CA THR A 474 -11.77 -1.98 -17.09
C THR A 474 -10.44 -1.83 -16.39
N ILE A 475 -10.49 -1.48 -15.10
CA ILE A 475 -9.34 -1.33 -14.23
C ILE A 475 -9.72 -1.78 -12.82
N THR A 476 -8.76 -2.34 -12.10
CA THR A 476 -8.85 -2.63 -10.67
C THR A 476 -7.70 -1.93 -9.97
N GLU A 477 -8.01 -0.85 -9.26
CA GLU A 477 -7.03 -0.10 -8.48
C GLU A 477 -6.36 -1.00 -7.43
N GLY A 478 -5.07 -0.79 -7.19
CA GLY A 478 -4.30 -1.57 -6.22
C GLY A 478 -3.78 -2.89 -6.77
N THR A 479 -4.04 -3.20 -8.04
CA THR A 479 -3.28 -4.20 -8.78
C THR A 479 -1.92 -3.63 -9.19
N ALA A 480 -1.03 -4.51 -9.62
CA ALA A 480 0.27 -4.10 -10.06
C ALA A 480 0.11 -3.52 -11.48
N GLU A 481 0.27 -2.21 -11.62
CA GLU A 481 -0.05 -1.46 -12.86
C GLU A 481 1.21 -1.23 -13.71
N LEU A 482 1.08 -1.44 -15.03
CA LEU A 482 2.11 -1.01 -15.98
C LEU A 482 2.11 0.50 -16.06
N PHE A 483 3.28 1.11 -16.30
CA PHE A 483 3.42 2.57 -16.30
C PHE A 483 2.37 3.28 -17.18
N ASP A 484 2.13 2.75 -18.38
CA ASP A 484 1.25 3.40 -19.35
C ASP A 484 -0.24 3.34 -18.96
N TYR A 485 -0.62 2.59 -17.91
CA TYR A 485 -2.00 2.59 -17.38
C TYR A 485 -2.42 3.97 -16.88
N GLU A 486 -1.49 4.69 -16.26
CA GLU A 486 -1.74 6.03 -15.70
C GLU A 486 -2.26 6.98 -16.79
N TRP A 487 -1.81 6.82 -18.04
CA TRP A 487 -2.28 7.63 -19.14
C TRP A 487 -3.68 7.26 -19.63
N PHE A 488 -4.05 5.97 -19.62
CA PHE A 488 -5.38 5.55 -20.06
C PHE A 488 -6.47 5.80 -19.02
N PHE A 489 -6.13 5.72 -17.74
CA PHE A 489 -7.11 5.65 -16.65
C PHE A 489 -6.85 6.60 -15.48
N GLY A 490 -5.68 7.26 -15.44
CA GLY A 490 -5.35 8.23 -14.40
C GLY A 490 -6.04 9.58 -14.63
N GLY A 491 -6.33 10.26 -13.53
CA GLY A 491 -6.89 11.61 -13.57
C GLY A 491 -5.79 12.65 -13.79
N PHE A 492 -6.10 13.71 -14.52
CA PHE A 492 -5.27 14.91 -14.59
C PHE A 492 -6.10 16.17 -14.44
N TYR A 493 -5.49 17.23 -13.94
CA TYR A 493 -6.20 18.48 -13.69
C TYR A 493 -6.47 19.23 -14.99
N ARG A 494 -7.71 19.76 -15.09
CA ARG A 494 -8.14 20.70 -16.13
C ARG A 494 -8.88 21.86 -15.50
N THR A 495 -8.82 23.01 -16.15
CA THR A 495 -9.53 24.23 -15.72
C THR A 495 -10.78 24.39 -16.57
N LEU A 496 -11.93 24.62 -15.94
CA LEU A 496 -13.19 24.82 -16.66
C LEU A 496 -13.21 26.16 -17.40
N ASN A 497 -13.58 26.13 -18.67
CA ASN A 497 -14.01 27.32 -19.41
C ASN A 497 -15.47 27.65 -19.08
N GLU A 498 -15.97 28.79 -19.54
CA GLU A 498 -17.35 29.23 -19.26
C GLU A 498 -18.41 28.22 -19.71
N GLN A 499 -18.23 27.63 -20.89
CA GLN A 499 -19.17 26.67 -21.47
C GLN A 499 -19.30 25.38 -20.63
N ASN A 500 -18.16 24.82 -20.20
CA ASN A 500 -18.11 23.58 -19.43
C ASN A 500 -18.49 23.80 -17.97
N ALA A 501 -18.21 24.99 -17.42
CA ALA A 501 -18.66 25.38 -16.10
C ALA A 501 -20.19 25.36 -16.02
N ALA A 502 -20.88 25.87 -17.03
CA ALA A 502 -22.34 25.81 -17.12
C ALA A 502 -22.86 24.35 -17.19
N LEU A 503 -22.21 23.47 -17.96
CA LEU A 503 -22.60 22.06 -18.07
C LEU A 503 -22.56 21.32 -16.72
N LEU A 504 -21.56 21.63 -15.90
CA LEU A 504 -21.34 20.98 -14.59
C LEU A 504 -22.00 21.72 -13.41
N GLN A 505 -22.66 22.87 -13.67
CA GLN A 505 -23.11 23.80 -12.63
C GLN A 505 -21.96 24.17 -11.66
N ALA A 506 -20.80 24.45 -12.23
CA ALA A 506 -19.55 24.75 -11.55
C ALA A 506 -19.10 26.19 -11.87
N GLU A 507 -18.05 26.67 -11.18
CA GLU A 507 -17.52 28.01 -11.41
C GLU A 507 -16.53 28.03 -12.60
N PRO A 508 -16.57 29.03 -13.50
CA PRO A 508 -15.52 29.22 -14.50
C PRO A 508 -14.15 29.37 -13.82
N GLY A 509 -13.12 28.73 -14.38
CA GLY A 509 -11.78 28.71 -13.76
C GLY A 509 -11.60 27.66 -12.65
N GLN A 510 -12.66 26.97 -12.22
CA GLN A 510 -12.55 25.88 -11.26
C GLN A 510 -11.72 24.72 -11.84
N LYS A 511 -10.82 24.17 -11.02
CA LYS A 511 -10.07 22.97 -11.35
C LYS A 511 -10.94 21.73 -11.17
N ILE A 512 -10.90 20.84 -12.15
CA ILE A 512 -11.51 19.51 -12.08
C ILE A 512 -10.46 18.44 -12.28
N VAL A 513 -10.73 17.25 -11.75
CA VAL A 513 -10.03 16.04 -12.18
C VAL A 513 -10.74 15.52 -13.42
N TYR A 514 -10.00 15.45 -14.52
CA TYR A 514 -10.47 14.89 -15.77
C TYR A 514 -9.80 13.53 -15.99
N PHE A 515 -10.61 12.52 -16.26
CA PHE A 515 -10.14 11.20 -16.69
C PHE A 515 -10.27 11.08 -18.21
N PRO A 516 -9.22 10.69 -18.95
CA PRO A 516 -9.23 10.65 -20.41
C PRO A 516 -10.28 9.67 -20.94
N ARG A 517 -11.41 10.25 -21.37
CA ARG A 517 -12.63 9.49 -21.67
C ARG A 517 -12.40 8.41 -22.73
N ARG A 518 -11.70 8.76 -23.80
CA ARG A 518 -11.37 7.87 -24.91
C ARG A 518 -10.61 6.63 -24.45
N GLY A 519 -9.84 6.72 -23.36
CA GLY A 519 -9.17 5.57 -22.75
C GLY A 519 -10.16 4.49 -22.31
N PHE A 520 -11.24 4.88 -21.63
CA PHE A 520 -12.28 3.93 -21.22
C PHE A 520 -13.07 3.37 -22.40
N ASP A 521 -13.32 4.20 -23.42
CA ASP A 521 -14.00 3.78 -24.64
C ASP A 521 -13.20 2.69 -25.38
N LEU A 522 -11.89 2.91 -25.58
CA LEU A 522 -10.95 1.98 -26.21
C LEU A 522 -10.87 0.64 -25.50
N TRP A 523 -10.99 0.63 -24.18
CA TRP A 523 -10.93 -0.57 -23.35
C TRP A 523 -12.29 -1.25 -23.18
N ASN A 524 -13.25 -0.98 -24.07
CA ASN A 524 -14.54 -1.66 -24.12
C ASN A 524 -15.37 -1.49 -22.83
N THR A 525 -15.24 -0.32 -22.19
CA THR A 525 -16.00 0.01 -20.98
C THR A 525 -17.43 0.38 -21.35
N ARG A 526 -18.39 -0.49 -21.07
CA ARG A 526 -19.82 -0.25 -21.38
C ARG A 526 -20.56 0.41 -20.23
N TYR A 527 -20.14 0.23 -18.99
CA TYR A 527 -20.82 0.82 -17.83
C TYR A 527 -19.85 1.59 -16.95
N PHE A 528 -20.34 2.72 -16.42
CA PHE A 528 -19.70 3.49 -15.37
C PHE A 528 -20.54 3.45 -14.10
N VAL A 529 -19.88 3.14 -13.00
CA VAL A 529 -20.45 3.22 -11.64
C VAL A 529 -19.75 4.35 -10.93
N LEU A 530 -20.47 5.45 -10.74
CA LEU A 530 -19.94 6.74 -10.31
C LEU A 530 -20.63 7.18 -9.02
N PRO A 531 -20.02 8.03 -8.19
CA PRO A 531 -20.77 8.72 -7.14
C PRO A 531 -21.87 9.59 -7.75
N LEU A 532 -22.89 9.92 -6.96
CA LEU A 532 -23.88 10.92 -7.39
C LEU A 532 -23.37 12.33 -7.05
N TYR A 533 -22.64 12.49 -5.95
CA TYR A 533 -22.07 13.77 -5.52
C TYR A 533 -20.57 13.91 -5.88
N PRO A 534 -20.21 14.87 -6.76
CA PRO A 534 -18.85 15.02 -7.28
C PRO A 534 -17.88 15.76 -6.35
N ASN A 535 -18.36 16.32 -5.23
CA ASN A 535 -17.54 17.06 -4.25
C ASN A 535 -16.58 18.08 -4.88
N ARG A 536 -17.12 19.15 -5.46
CA ARG A 536 -16.35 20.21 -6.16
C ARG A 536 -15.49 19.72 -7.34
N TRP A 537 -15.68 18.49 -7.82
CA TRP A 537 -15.06 17.94 -9.03
C TRP A 537 -13.53 17.79 -9.02
N SER A 538 -12.83 18.30 -8.01
CA SER A 538 -11.37 18.35 -7.92
C SER A 538 -10.74 17.18 -7.15
N ASP A 539 -11.56 16.25 -6.68
CA ASP A 539 -11.16 15.04 -5.94
C ASP A 539 -11.09 13.85 -6.90
N GLU A 540 -9.95 13.17 -7.00
CA GLU A 540 -9.78 12.02 -7.92
C GLU A 540 -10.71 10.85 -7.59
N ARG A 541 -11.27 10.78 -6.38
CA ARG A 541 -12.20 9.73 -5.96
C ARG A 541 -13.66 10.05 -6.27
N ARG A 542 -13.97 11.33 -6.52
CA ARG A 542 -15.34 11.81 -6.73
C ARG A 542 -15.55 12.62 -8.02
N GLY A 543 -14.48 13.09 -8.65
CA GLY A 543 -14.54 13.77 -9.94
C GLY A 543 -14.86 12.77 -11.04
N PHE A 544 -15.99 12.97 -11.72
CA PHE A 544 -16.44 12.08 -12.79
C PHE A 544 -16.92 12.82 -14.04
N ALA A 545 -16.56 14.10 -14.18
CA ALA A 545 -17.08 14.98 -15.24
C ALA A 545 -16.93 14.36 -16.64
N SER A 546 -15.78 13.76 -16.93
CA SER A 546 -15.49 13.13 -18.23
C SER A 546 -16.35 11.90 -18.55
N PHE A 547 -17.07 11.35 -17.59
CA PHE A 547 -17.97 10.21 -17.78
C PHE A 547 -19.43 10.60 -18.03
N LEU A 548 -19.76 11.90 -18.03
CA LEU A 548 -21.13 12.38 -18.23
C LEU A 548 -21.55 12.50 -19.71
N PRO A 549 -20.72 13.06 -20.62
CA PRO A 549 -21.10 13.19 -22.02
C PRO A 549 -21.39 11.83 -22.68
N ASP A 550 -22.39 11.80 -23.58
CA ASP A 550 -22.73 10.64 -24.42
C ASP A 550 -22.95 9.33 -23.65
N THR A 551 -23.47 9.47 -22.43
CA THR A 551 -23.85 8.33 -21.59
C THR A 551 -25.30 8.43 -21.19
N GLU A 552 -25.95 7.28 -21.18
CA GLU A 552 -27.32 7.13 -20.71
C GLU A 552 -27.32 6.88 -19.20
N LEU A 553 -28.14 7.62 -18.46
CA LEU A 553 -28.34 7.38 -17.04
C LEU A 553 -29.28 6.18 -16.86
N ILE A 554 -28.76 5.08 -16.35
CA ILE A 554 -29.52 3.85 -16.04
C ILE A 554 -30.11 3.93 -14.64
N TYR A 555 -29.34 4.45 -13.68
CA TYR A 555 -29.77 4.55 -12.28
C TYR A 555 -29.10 5.73 -11.56
N PRO A 556 -29.78 6.44 -10.64
CA PRO A 556 -31.25 6.43 -10.45
C PRO A 556 -31.97 6.85 -11.74
N PRO A 557 -33.23 6.44 -11.97
CA PRO A 557 -33.92 6.78 -13.20
C PRO A 557 -34.05 8.30 -13.35
N PRO A 558 -34.09 8.86 -14.58
CA PRO A 558 -34.03 10.31 -14.81
C PRO A 558 -35.12 11.15 -14.11
N ASP A 559 -36.22 10.53 -13.69
CA ASP A 559 -37.36 11.13 -13.01
C ASP A 559 -37.38 10.88 -11.49
N ALA A 560 -36.42 10.13 -10.94
CA ALA A 560 -36.37 9.70 -9.53
C ALA A 560 -36.55 10.84 -8.51
N PHE A 561 -36.09 12.05 -8.86
CA PHE A 561 -36.11 13.22 -7.99
C PHE A 561 -37.02 14.34 -8.49
N ARG A 562 -37.89 14.08 -9.48
CA ARG A 562 -38.86 15.09 -9.96
C ARG A 562 -40.07 15.19 -9.03
N GLY A 563 -40.70 16.37 -8.99
CA GLY A 563 -41.94 16.63 -8.25
C GLY A 563 -41.74 17.09 -6.79
N PRO A 564 -42.83 17.23 -6.01
CA PRO A 564 -42.79 17.71 -4.63
C PRO A 564 -41.88 16.85 -3.73
N GLY A 565 -41.04 17.50 -2.93
CA GLY A 565 -40.04 16.84 -2.06
C GLY A 565 -38.86 16.20 -2.80
N GLY A 566 -38.71 16.45 -4.10
CA GLY A 566 -37.64 15.89 -4.94
C GLY A 566 -36.22 16.24 -4.45
N GLU A 567 -36.00 17.50 -4.08
CA GLU A 567 -34.72 17.98 -3.54
C GLU A 567 -34.33 17.26 -2.25
N GLU A 568 -35.29 17.02 -1.36
CA GLU A 568 -35.06 16.27 -0.12
C GLU A 568 -34.76 14.79 -0.41
N ARG A 569 -35.50 14.16 -1.33
CA ARG A 569 -35.21 12.79 -1.77
C ARG A 569 -33.81 12.69 -2.36
N GLN A 570 -33.40 13.65 -3.18
CA GLN A 570 -32.06 13.69 -3.77
C GLN A 570 -30.99 13.87 -2.70
N ARG A 571 -31.19 14.78 -1.75
CA ARG A 571 -30.28 15.00 -0.61
C ARG A 571 -30.10 13.71 0.20
N LEU A 572 -31.20 13.04 0.58
CA LEU A 572 -31.15 11.78 1.32
C LEU A 572 -30.50 10.66 0.52
N TYR A 573 -30.73 10.63 -0.80
CA TYR A 573 -30.07 9.66 -1.66
C TYR A 573 -28.56 9.92 -1.74
N ILE A 574 -28.11 11.15 -1.91
CA ILE A 574 -26.68 11.53 -1.87
C ILE A 574 -26.06 11.18 -0.51
N GLU A 575 -26.81 11.38 0.57
CA GLU A 575 -26.30 11.14 1.91
C GLU A 575 -26.11 9.64 2.21
N TRP A 576 -27.02 8.79 1.76
CA TRP A 576 -27.09 7.38 2.19
C TRP A 576 -26.84 6.34 1.10
N HIS A 577 -26.97 6.71 -0.17
CA HIS A 577 -26.81 5.81 -1.31
C HIS A 577 -25.73 6.27 -2.29
N ASP A 578 -25.56 7.56 -2.57
CA ASP A 578 -24.45 8.18 -3.31
C ASP A 578 -23.88 7.42 -4.54
N PHE A 579 -24.69 6.75 -5.37
CA PHE A 579 -24.20 6.17 -6.62
C PHE A 579 -25.14 6.39 -7.80
N GLN A 580 -24.55 6.38 -8.99
CA GLN A 580 -25.24 6.31 -10.26
C GLN A 580 -24.60 5.28 -11.18
N VAL A 581 -25.40 4.70 -12.06
CA VAL A 581 -24.96 3.78 -13.11
C VAL A 581 -25.26 4.42 -14.46
N ARG A 582 -24.24 4.53 -15.30
CA ARG A 582 -24.36 5.11 -16.63
C ARG A 582 -23.88 4.13 -17.69
N ARG A 583 -24.60 4.03 -18.80
CA ARG A 583 -24.21 3.23 -19.96
C ARG A 583 -23.45 4.09 -20.96
N ASN A 584 -22.27 3.63 -21.34
CA ASN A 584 -21.47 4.16 -22.43
C ASN A 584 -22.07 3.78 -23.77
N ARG A 585 -22.23 4.75 -24.69
CA ARG A 585 -22.59 4.49 -26.09
C ARG A 585 -21.41 4.64 -27.06
N ARG A 586 -20.24 5.11 -26.58
CA ARG A 586 -19.02 5.33 -27.35
C ARG A 586 -17.98 4.19 -27.25
N MET A 587 -18.29 3.13 -26.51
CA MET A 587 -17.36 2.02 -26.30
C MET A 587 -16.92 1.37 -27.61
N PHE A 588 -15.66 0.95 -27.65
CA PHE A 588 -15.12 0.18 -28.76
C PHE A 588 -15.48 -1.30 -28.59
N PRO A 589 -15.52 -2.08 -29.68
CA PRO A 589 -15.57 -3.53 -29.57
C PRO A 589 -14.35 -4.04 -28.80
N ARG A 590 -14.47 -5.26 -28.23
CA ARG A 590 -13.39 -5.87 -27.46
C ARG A 590 -12.12 -6.12 -28.29
N ALA A 591 -12.31 -6.39 -29.57
CA ALA A 591 -11.27 -6.54 -30.57
C ALA A 591 -11.78 -6.04 -31.93
N TRP A 592 -10.87 -5.58 -32.79
CA TRP A 592 -11.20 -5.06 -34.12
C TRP A 592 -10.04 -5.22 -35.11
N VAL A 593 -10.33 -5.05 -36.40
CA VAL A 593 -9.34 -5.12 -37.49
C VAL A 593 -8.86 -3.71 -37.85
N ILE A 594 -7.56 -3.59 -38.13
CA ILE A 594 -6.88 -2.37 -38.55
C ILE A 594 -6.02 -2.63 -39.79
N HIS A 595 -6.01 -1.65 -40.69
CA HIS A 595 -5.22 -1.66 -41.94
C HIS A 595 -4.23 -0.50 -42.06
N GLN A 596 -4.15 0.36 -41.04
CA GLN A 596 -3.24 1.50 -40.99
C GLN A 596 -2.46 1.53 -39.68
N ALA A 597 -1.21 1.98 -39.74
CA ALA A 597 -0.38 2.16 -38.56
C ALA A 597 0.29 3.52 -38.54
N ARG A 598 0.46 4.03 -37.33
CA ARG A 598 1.35 5.12 -37.00
C ARG A 598 2.51 4.55 -36.21
N TYR A 599 3.72 4.75 -36.72
CA TYR A 599 4.93 4.25 -36.07
C TYR A 599 5.40 5.27 -35.04
N LEU A 600 5.58 4.80 -33.81
CA LEU A 600 6.12 5.60 -32.73
C LEU A 600 7.60 5.94 -33.04
N LYS A 601 8.06 7.09 -32.53
CA LYS A 601 9.45 7.55 -32.75
C LYS A 601 10.44 6.77 -31.88
N GLU A 602 10.06 6.49 -30.64
CA GLU A 602 10.90 5.87 -29.64
C GLU A 602 10.21 4.65 -29.01
N PRO A 603 10.98 3.59 -28.71
CA PRO A 603 10.44 2.37 -28.10
C PRO A 603 10.00 2.66 -26.68
N VAL A 604 8.89 2.07 -26.22
CA VAL A 604 8.38 2.31 -24.86
C VAL A 604 9.35 1.89 -23.73
N ARG A 605 10.27 0.95 -23.98
CA ARG A 605 11.24 0.49 -22.99
C ARG A 605 12.31 1.56 -22.76
N GLY A 606 12.45 2.00 -21.50
CA GLY A 606 13.45 3.00 -21.11
C GLY A 606 12.99 4.45 -21.28
N LEU A 607 11.76 4.72 -21.73
CA LEU A 607 11.23 6.08 -21.79
C LEU A 607 10.93 6.64 -20.40
N GLU A 608 11.32 7.90 -20.20
CA GLU A 608 10.89 8.76 -19.11
C GLU A 608 9.40 9.12 -19.24
N LYS A 609 8.79 9.67 -18.17
CA LYS A 609 7.36 9.98 -18.12
C LYS A 609 6.97 11.01 -19.18
N GLU A 610 7.79 12.04 -19.34
CA GLU A 610 7.60 13.18 -20.23
C GLU A 610 7.62 12.74 -21.70
N SER A 611 8.57 11.88 -22.08
CA SER A 611 8.67 11.35 -23.46
C SER A 611 7.51 10.44 -23.86
N ARG A 612 6.69 9.98 -22.90
CA ARG A 612 5.49 9.18 -23.18
C ARG A 612 4.25 10.03 -23.41
N GLN A 613 4.26 11.31 -23.03
CA GLN A 613 3.09 12.18 -23.03
C GLN A 613 2.53 12.41 -24.44
N GLU A 614 3.35 12.88 -25.38
CA GLU A 614 2.87 13.29 -26.71
C GLU A 614 2.10 12.16 -27.45
N PRO A 615 2.61 10.92 -27.56
CA PRO A 615 1.87 9.84 -28.21
C PRO A 615 0.59 9.43 -27.48
N MET A 616 0.58 9.50 -26.14
CA MET A 616 -0.60 9.18 -25.35
C MET A 616 -1.69 10.23 -25.53
N GLU A 617 -1.33 11.51 -25.47
CA GLU A 617 -2.26 12.59 -25.73
C GLU A 617 -2.79 12.56 -27.17
N GLU A 618 -1.95 12.25 -28.16
CA GLU A 618 -2.38 12.09 -29.55
C GLU A 618 -3.42 10.98 -29.72
N MET A 619 -3.20 9.82 -29.09
CA MET A 619 -4.11 8.67 -29.16
C MET A 619 -5.43 8.91 -28.42
N LEU A 620 -5.38 9.59 -27.28
CA LEU A 620 -6.53 9.78 -26.38
C LEU A 620 -7.31 11.06 -26.65
N TYR A 621 -6.74 12.00 -27.41
CA TYR A 621 -7.41 13.23 -27.80
C TYR A 621 -8.64 12.96 -28.68
N SER A 622 -9.69 13.76 -28.47
CA SER A 622 -10.97 13.68 -29.17
C SER A 622 -11.52 15.09 -29.32
N ALA A 623 -11.75 15.58 -30.54
CA ALA A 623 -12.35 16.91 -30.73
C ALA A 623 -13.79 16.98 -30.20
N GLN A 624 -14.43 15.81 -30.03
CA GLN A 624 -15.76 15.67 -29.42
C GLN A 624 -15.75 15.65 -27.89
N ASP A 625 -14.59 15.75 -27.23
CA ASP A 625 -14.52 15.82 -25.77
C ASP A 625 -14.71 17.27 -25.30
N PRO A 626 -15.77 17.57 -24.52
CA PRO A 626 -16.02 18.94 -24.09
C PRO A 626 -14.94 19.46 -23.14
N PHE A 627 -14.28 18.61 -22.35
CA PHE A 627 -13.35 19.03 -21.29
C PHE A 627 -11.89 19.06 -21.74
N TRP A 628 -11.55 18.39 -22.84
CA TRP A 628 -10.21 18.43 -23.44
C TRP A 628 -10.28 18.99 -24.86
N HIS A 629 -10.22 20.32 -24.96
CA HIS A 629 -10.22 21.03 -26.24
C HIS A 629 -8.82 21.59 -26.55
N ASP A 630 -8.24 21.17 -27.68
CA ASP A 630 -6.94 21.61 -28.18
C ASP A 630 -7.04 21.83 -29.70
N PRO A 631 -7.27 23.07 -30.18
CA PRO A 631 -7.60 23.34 -31.58
C PRO A 631 -6.46 23.02 -32.55
N ASP A 632 -5.23 23.00 -32.07
CA ASP A 632 -4.04 22.73 -32.88
C ASP A 632 -3.76 21.21 -33.00
N ARG A 633 -4.50 20.38 -32.24
CA ARG A 633 -4.28 18.94 -32.18
C ARG A 633 -5.17 18.21 -33.18
N HIS A 634 -4.54 17.34 -33.97
CA HIS A 634 -5.24 16.47 -34.91
C HIS A 634 -5.88 15.28 -34.18
N GLU A 635 -7.14 14.98 -34.51
CA GLU A 635 -7.83 13.79 -34.02
C GLU A 635 -7.57 12.60 -34.95
N TYR A 636 -7.05 11.50 -34.38
CA TYR A 636 -6.93 10.22 -35.07
C TYR A 636 -8.06 9.27 -34.63
N ASP A 637 -8.54 8.40 -35.53
CA ASP A 637 -9.50 7.34 -35.18
C ASP A 637 -8.78 6.02 -34.84
N PRO A 638 -8.74 5.59 -33.57
CA PRO A 638 -8.09 4.35 -33.18
C PRO A 638 -8.80 3.08 -33.68
N ARG A 639 -10.01 3.20 -34.26
CA ARG A 639 -10.67 2.07 -34.96
C ARG A 639 -10.01 1.77 -36.29
N ALA A 640 -9.42 2.77 -36.93
CA ALA A 640 -8.79 2.66 -38.24
C ALA A 640 -7.26 2.65 -38.19
N LEU A 641 -6.67 3.11 -37.09
CA LEU A 641 -5.23 3.34 -36.93
C LEU A 641 -4.70 2.71 -35.63
N ALA A 642 -3.59 1.99 -35.73
CA ALA A 642 -2.84 1.49 -34.57
C ALA A 642 -1.54 2.25 -34.37
N TRP A 643 -1.16 2.52 -33.12
CA TRP A 643 0.19 2.97 -32.77
C TRP A 643 1.09 1.75 -32.57
N ILE A 644 2.15 1.66 -33.37
CA ILE A 644 3.06 0.51 -33.43
C ILE A 644 4.43 0.92 -32.93
N GLU A 645 5.04 0.07 -32.09
CA GLU A 645 6.39 0.29 -31.58
C GLU A 645 7.41 0.30 -32.74
N PRO A 646 8.49 1.10 -32.65
CA PRO A 646 9.44 1.25 -33.76
C PRO A 646 10.06 -0.06 -34.23
N GLU A 647 10.34 -0.98 -33.30
CA GLU A 647 10.93 -2.30 -33.58
C GLU A 647 10.04 -3.20 -34.45
N ASP A 648 8.73 -3.04 -34.37
CA ASP A 648 7.77 -3.88 -35.08
C ASP A 648 7.45 -3.36 -36.49
N ARG A 649 7.97 -2.19 -36.87
CA ARG A 649 7.66 -1.52 -38.14
C ARG A 649 7.86 -2.42 -39.37
N VAL A 650 9.03 -3.06 -39.48
CA VAL A 650 9.38 -3.90 -40.64
C VAL A 650 8.48 -5.13 -40.72
N THR A 651 8.10 -5.69 -39.57
CA THR A 651 7.24 -6.87 -39.48
C THR A 651 5.79 -6.54 -39.84
N VAL A 652 5.29 -5.37 -39.43
CA VAL A 652 3.89 -4.97 -39.58
C VAL A 652 3.59 -4.37 -40.96
N GLN A 653 4.49 -3.57 -41.52
CA GLN A 653 4.26 -2.82 -42.75
C GLN A 653 3.72 -3.66 -43.94
N PRO A 654 4.21 -4.89 -44.20
CA PRO A 654 3.72 -5.71 -45.32
C PRO A 654 2.26 -6.19 -45.18
N TRP A 655 1.70 -6.13 -43.96
CA TRP A 655 0.35 -6.58 -43.65
C TRP A 655 -0.67 -5.45 -43.72
N LEU A 656 -0.23 -4.21 -43.94
CA LEU A 656 -1.08 -3.04 -43.93
C LEU A 656 -1.27 -2.51 -45.35
N SER A 657 -2.47 -2.05 -45.65
CA SER A 657 -2.86 -1.61 -47.00
C SER A 657 -3.10 -0.10 -47.11
N HIS A 658 -2.92 0.65 -46.01
CA HIS A 658 -3.25 2.08 -45.91
C HIS A 658 -4.70 2.44 -46.27
N THR A 659 -5.60 1.43 -46.27
CA THR A 659 -7.03 1.62 -46.49
C THR A 659 -7.79 1.69 -45.16
N GLY A 660 -9.02 2.20 -45.18
CA GLY A 660 -9.86 2.26 -43.99
C GLY A 660 -10.43 0.89 -43.57
N PRO A 661 -11.16 0.83 -42.44
CA PRO A 661 -11.86 -0.37 -42.00
C PRO A 661 -12.82 -0.89 -43.08
N ASP A 662 -12.92 -2.21 -43.23
CA ASP A 662 -13.89 -2.84 -44.12
C ASP A 662 -15.08 -3.39 -43.30
N PRO A 663 -16.33 -2.95 -43.55
CA PRO A 663 -17.50 -3.42 -42.81
C PRO A 663 -17.75 -4.93 -42.90
N ALA A 664 -17.19 -5.63 -43.90
CA ALA A 664 -17.28 -7.07 -44.03
C ALA A 664 -16.28 -7.84 -43.13
N GLU A 665 -15.37 -7.13 -42.46
CA GLU A 665 -14.42 -7.71 -41.53
C GLU A 665 -14.98 -7.70 -40.11
N THR A 666 -14.80 -8.82 -39.41
CA THR A 666 -15.40 -9.01 -38.09
C THR A 666 -14.42 -9.68 -37.16
N VAL A 667 -14.41 -9.28 -35.89
CA VAL A 667 -13.72 -9.99 -34.82
C VAL A 667 -14.72 -10.24 -33.71
N THR A 668 -14.89 -11.51 -33.35
CA THR A 668 -15.70 -11.90 -32.19
C THR A 668 -14.79 -12.49 -31.13
N VAL A 669 -15.03 -12.12 -29.88
CA VAL A 669 -14.25 -12.61 -28.74
C VAL A 669 -15.12 -13.58 -27.96
N GLY A 670 -14.57 -14.76 -27.66
CA GLY A 670 -15.23 -15.76 -26.84
C GLY A 670 -15.43 -15.29 -25.39
N PRO A 671 -16.17 -16.07 -24.58
CA PRO A 671 -16.36 -15.76 -23.18
C PRO A 671 -15.03 -15.81 -22.40
N TYR A 672 -14.90 -14.95 -21.38
CA TYR A 672 -13.72 -14.85 -20.52
C TYR A 672 -13.83 -15.80 -19.31
N ASP A 673 -14.19 -17.06 -19.54
CA ASP A 673 -14.41 -18.03 -18.45
C ASP A 673 -13.09 -18.53 -17.83
N ASN A 674 -11.98 -18.41 -18.57
CA ASN A 674 -10.65 -18.80 -18.13
C ASN A 674 -9.69 -17.59 -18.18
N PRO A 675 -9.13 -17.13 -17.06
CA PRO A 675 -8.22 -15.98 -17.05
C PRO A 675 -6.89 -16.23 -17.80
N GLN A 676 -6.54 -17.49 -18.07
CA GLN A 676 -5.33 -17.88 -18.79
C GLN A 676 -5.55 -18.08 -20.29
N ARG A 677 -6.77 -17.85 -20.81
CA ARG A 677 -7.09 -18.19 -22.20
C ARG A 677 -8.10 -17.21 -22.81
N VAL A 678 -7.78 -16.67 -23.98
CA VAL A 678 -8.69 -15.80 -24.74
C VAL A 678 -8.78 -16.31 -26.17
N GLU A 679 -10.00 -16.49 -26.67
CA GLU A 679 -10.26 -16.96 -28.03
C GLU A 679 -10.94 -15.89 -28.86
N LEU A 680 -10.52 -15.77 -30.11
CA LEU A 680 -11.14 -14.88 -31.08
C LEU A 680 -11.38 -15.62 -32.39
N GLU A 681 -12.49 -15.30 -33.03
CA GLU A 681 -12.77 -15.64 -34.42
C GLU A 681 -12.71 -14.35 -35.23
N ALA A 682 -11.78 -14.27 -36.17
CA ALA A 682 -11.57 -13.10 -37.01
C ALA A 682 -11.80 -13.46 -38.48
N THR A 683 -12.52 -12.61 -39.21
CA THR A 683 -12.72 -12.70 -40.65
C THR A 683 -12.19 -11.43 -41.28
N LEU A 684 -11.17 -11.55 -42.14
CA LEU A 684 -10.50 -10.44 -42.81
C LEU A 684 -10.65 -10.57 -44.33
N GLN A 685 -10.88 -9.46 -45.04
CA GLN A 685 -10.95 -9.45 -46.51
C GLN A 685 -9.56 -9.37 -47.14
N ARG A 686 -8.58 -8.88 -46.37
CA ARG A 686 -7.19 -8.71 -46.75
C ARG A 686 -6.30 -8.93 -45.53
N PRO A 687 -5.00 -9.21 -45.69
CA PRO A 687 -4.08 -9.24 -44.56
C PRO A 687 -4.19 -7.96 -43.74
N GLY A 688 -4.14 -8.08 -42.42
CA GLY A 688 -4.33 -6.95 -41.52
C GLY A 688 -3.92 -7.24 -40.07
N LEU A 689 -4.13 -6.26 -39.21
CA LEU A 689 -3.82 -6.33 -37.79
C LEU A 689 -5.13 -6.50 -36.99
N VAL A 690 -5.23 -7.58 -36.22
CA VAL A 690 -6.29 -7.73 -35.21
C VAL A 690 -5.78 -7.16 -33.88
N VAL A 691 -6.44 -6.12 -33.40
CA VAL A 691 -6.19 -5.54 -32.07
C VAL A 691 -7.15 -6.15 -31.06
N LEU A 692 -6.61 -6.64 -29.95
CA LEU A 692 -7.35 -7.07 -28.77
C LEU A 692 -7.06 -6.07 -27.64
N ALA A 693 -8.10 -5.47 -27.06
CA ALA A 693 -8.00 -4.50 -25.96
C ALA A 693 -7.65 -5.17 -24.61
N ASP A 694 -6.68 -6.08 -24.62
CA ASP A 694 -6.06 -6.73 -23.48
C ASP A 694 -4.62 -6.30 -23.32
N VAL A 695 -4.19 -6.30 -22.07
CA VAL A 695 -2.84 -5.92 -21.67
C VAL A 695 -1.80 -6.79 -22.36
N TYR A 696 -0.93 -6.18 -23.14
CA TYR A 696 0.30 -6.80 -23.59
C TYR A 696 1.17 -7.09 -22.37
N TYR A 697 1.40 -8.37 -22.10
CA TYR A 697 2.14 -8.81 -20.93
C TYR A 697 3.00 -10.05 -21.28
N PRO A 698 4.25 -10.16 -20.79
CA PRO A 698 5.06 -11.35 -21.00
C PRO A 698 4.40 -12.63 -20.49
N GLY A 699 4.64 -13.75 -21.17
CA GLY A 699 4.06 -15.05 -20.82
C GLY A 699 2.76 -15.39 -21.55
N TRP A 700 2.15 -14.44 -22.27
CA TRP A 700 1.13 -14.76 -23.26
C TRP A 700 1.77 -15.34 -24.52
N ARG A 701 1.15 -16.39 -25.06
CA ARG A 701 1.49 -17.04 -26.32
C ARG A 701 0.26 -17.00 -27.23
N LEU A 702 0.45 -16.84 -28.53
CA LEU A 702 -0.62 -16.82 -29.52
C LEU A 702 -0.46 -17.97 -30.48
N THR A 703 -1.59 -18.58 -30.84
CA THR A 703 -1.70 -19.45 -32.01
C THR A 703 -2.76 -18.92 -32.96
N ILE A 704 -2.50 -18.99 -34.27
CA ILE A 704 -3.46 -18.71 -35.34
C ILE A 704 -3.68 -20.03 -36.07
N ASP A 705 -4.91 -20.54 -36.04
CA ASP A 705 -5.27 -21.86 -36.59
C ASP A 705 -4.33 -22.98 -36.13
N GLY A 706 -3.96 -22.94 -34.85
CA GLY A 706 -3.08 -23.93 -34.21
C GLY A 706 -1.58 -23.72 -34.42
N HIS A 707 -1.15 -22.75 -35.23
CA HIS A 707 0.26 -22.47 -35.49
C HIS A 707 0.73 -21.31 -34.62
N GLU A 708 1.94 -21.40 -34.02
CA GLU A 708 2.48 -20.33 -33.19
C GLU A 708 2.66 -19.03 -34.01
N ALA A 709 2.24 -17.91 -33.43
CA ALA A 709 2.36 -16.58 -34.01
C ALA A 709 2.84 -15.57 -32.96
N PRO A 710 3.59 -14.53 -33.38
CA PRO A 710 4.04 -13.49 -32.46
C PRO A 710 2.86 -12.62 -31.98
N ILE A 711 2.94 -12.16 -30.74
CA ILE A 711 2.05 -11.13 -30.21
C ILE A 711 2.77 -9.80 -30.35
N LEU A 712 2.10 -8.82 -30.95
CA LEU A 712 2.61 -7.46 -31.06
C LEU A 712 2.11 -6.59 -29.92
N ARG A 713 2.92 -5.61 -29.52
CA ARG A 713 2.48 -4.52 -28.63
C ARG A 713 1.92 -3.40 -29.48
N VAL A 714 0.62 -3.13 -29.33
CA VAL A 714 -0.08 -2.11 -30.12
C VAL A 714 -0.77 -1.13 -29.19
N ASN A 715 -0.91 0.14 -29.59
CA ASN A 715 -1.54 1.18 -28.78
C ASN A 715 -0.92 1.27 -27.36
N ARG A 716 0.41 1.11 -27.27
CA ARG A 716 1.26 1.01 -26.07
C ARG A 716 1.00 -0.17 -25.13
N LEU A 717 -0.26 -0.56 -24.91
CA LEU A 717 -0.66 -1.54 -23.91
C LEU A 717 -1.50 -2.69 -24.43
N MET A 718 -1.97 -2.66 -25.67
CA MET A 718 -2.86 -3.68 -26.22
C MET A 718 -2.09 -4.79 -26.94
N ARG A 719 -2.74 -5.95 -27.13
CA ARG A 719 -2.20 -7.06 -27.92
C ARG A 719 -2.61 -6.91 -29.38
N GLY A 720 -1.67 -7.12 -30.28
CA GLY A 720 -1.90 -7.21 -31.73
C GLY A 720 -1.55 -8.59 -32.27
N ALA A 721 -2.24 -9.01 -33.32
CA ALA A 721 -1.92 -10.19 -34.12
C ALA A 721 -1.99 -9.86 -35.61
N LEU A 722 -0.98 -10.26 -36.37
CA LEU A 722 -1.00 -10.17 -37.84
C LEU A 722 -1.76 -11.38 -38.39
N VAL A 723 -2.83 -11.11 -39.12
CA VAL A 723 -3.77 -12.15 -39.58
C VAL A 723 -3.89 -12.07 -41.10
N PRO A 724 -3.77 -13.19 -41.83
CA PRO A 724 -3.99 -13.22 -43.27
C PRO A 724 -5.44 -12.90 -43.65
N SER A 725 -5.70 -12.71 -44.94
CA SER A 725 -7.07 -12.69 -45.46
C SER A 725 -7.75 -14.05 -45.26
N GLY A 726 -9.00 -14.04 -44.85
CA GLY A 726 -9.79 -15.24 -44.59
C GLY A 726 -10.36 -15.28 -43.18
N ARG A 727 -10.90 -16.44 -42.81
CA ARG A 727 -11.41 -16.72 -41.47
C ARG A 727 -10.36 -17.47 -40.66
N HIS A 728 -10.04 -16.95 -39.49
CA HIS A 728 -8.98 -17.46 -38.63
C HIS A 728 -9.43 -17.53 -37.17
N ARG A 729 -8.97 -18.56 -36.46
CA ARG A 729 -9.13 -18.71 -35.02
C ARG A 729 -7.84 -18.34 -34.31
N LEU A 730 -7.92 -17.32 -33.46
CA LEU A 730 -6.80 -16.85 -32.64
C LEU A 730 -7.00 -17.34 -31.21
N VAL A 731 -5.99 -18.00 -30.63
CA VAL A 731 -6.01 -18.47 -29.24
C VAL A 731 -4.79 -17.92 -28.50
N TYR A 732 -5.05 -17.03 -27.55
CA TYR A 732 -4.07 -16.55 -26.59
C TYR A 732 -4.07 -17.46 -25.36
N THR A 733 -2.90 -17.92 -24.93
CA THR A 733 -2.72 -18.73 -23.72
C THR A 733 -1.64 -18.13 -22.82
N TYR A 734 -1.90 -18.01 -21.53
CA TYR A 734 -0.95 -17.49 -20.55
C TYR A 734 -0.18 -18.63 -19.87
N ASP A 735 1.09 -18.78 -20.23
CA ASP A 735 2.04 -19.76 -19.70
C ASP A 735 3.43 -19.12 -19.51
N PRO A 736 3.64 -18.33 -18.44
CA PRO A 736 4.87 -17.59 -18.23
C PRO A 736 6.06 -18.50 -17.86
N PRO A 737 7.20 -18.41 -18.59
CA PRO A 737 8.40 -19.16 -18.26
C PRO A 737 8.95 -18.87 -16.85
N SER A 738 8.81 -17.63 -16.39
CA SER A 738 9.25 -17.19 -15.05
C SER A 738 8.59 -17.99 -13.93
N PHE A 739 7.29 -18.27 -14.05
CA PHE A 739 6.55 -19.11 -13.10
C PHE A 739 7.04 -20.56 -13.14
N ARG A 740 7.23 -21.14 -14.33
CA ARG A 740 7.72 -22.51 -14.48
C ARG A 740 9.11 -22.70 -13.88
N LEU A 741 10.03 -21.78 -14.14
CA LEU A 741 11.37 -21.77 -13.53
C LEU A 741 11.28 -21.60 -12.01
N GLY A 742 10.39 -20.72 -11.56
CA GLY A 742 10.16 -20.48 -10.14
C GLY A 742 9.63 -21.71 -9.42
N LEU A 743 8.72 -22.46 -10.05
CA LEU A 743 8.18 -23.71 -9.53
C LEU A 743 9.28 -24.76 -9.32
N TRP A 744 10.17 -24.94 -10.30
CA TRP A 744 11.32 -25.83 -10.16
C TRP A 744 12.27 -25.37 -9.04
N GLY A 745 12.56 -24.07 -8.98
CA GLY A 745 13.37 -23.48 -7.91
C GLY A 745 12.79 -23.72 -6.51
N SER A 746 11.47 -23.54 -6.35
CA SER A 746 10.76 -23.78 -5.10
C SER A 746 10.72 -25.26 -4.72
N ALA A 747 10.53 -26.16 -5.67
CA ALA A 747 10.60 -27.59 -5.43
C ALA A 747 11.99 -28.02 -4.93
N LEU A 748 13.06 -27.54 -5.58
CA LEU A 748 14.44 -27.80 -5.16
C LEU A 748 14.74 -27.19 -3.78
N GLY A 749 14.27 -25.96 -3.53
CA GLY A 749 14.37 -25.31 -2.22
C GLY A 749 13.68 -26.10 -1.12
N LEU A 750 12.49 -26.64 -1.39
CA LEU A 750 11.75 -27.46 -0.43
C LEU A 750 12.50 -28.77 -0.12
N LEU A 751 12.99 -29.45 -1.15
CA LEU A 751 13.81 -30.66 -0.98
C LEU A 751 15.07 -30.38 -0.15
N ALA A 752 15.75 -29.26 -0.40
CA ALA A 752 16.92 -28.85 0.38
C ALA A 752 16.55 -28.54 1.84
N ALA A 753 15.45 -27.83 2.10
CA ALA A 753 14.98 -27.53 3.45
C ALA A 753 14.62 -28.80 4.23
N LEU A 754 13.90 -29.73 3.61
CA LEU A 754 13.58 -31.03 4.20
C LEU A 754 14.83 -31.88 4.44
N GLY A 755 15.77 -31.89 3.50
CA GLY A 755 17.07 -32.56 3.65
C GLY A 755 17.87 -32.01 4.83
N LEU A 756 17.92 -30.69 4.98
CA LEU A 756 18.57 -30.01 6.11
C LEU A 756 17.87 -30.31 7.44
N ALA A 757 16.54 -30.31 7.46
CA ALA A 757 15.77 -30.65 8.66
C ALA A 757 16.01 -32.11 9.08
N ALA A 758 15.98 -33.05 8.14
CA ALA A 758 16.26 -34.46 8.38
C ALA A 758 17.71 -34.68 8.85
N TRP A 759 18.67 -33.98 8.25
CA TRP A 759 20.07 -34.01 8.67
C TRP A 759 20.25 -33.44 10.09
N SER A 760 19.63 -32.30 10.38
CA SER A 760 19.67 -31.67 11.72
C SER A 760 19.04 -32.55 12.79
N ALA A 761 17.93 -33.25 12.50
CA ALA A 761 17.30 -34.18 13.42
C ALA A 761 18.17 -35.40 13.75
N ARG A 762 19.12 -35.75 12.88
CA ARG A 762 20.08 -36.85 13.06
C ARG A 762 21.37 -36.43 13.76
N GLN A 763 21.63 -35.14 13.88
CA GLN A 763 22.80 -34.62 14.58
C GLN A 763 22.59 -34.77 16.10
N PRO A 764 23.58 -35.28 16.87
CA PRO A 764 23.50 -35.27 18.32
C PRO A 764 23.35 -33.82 18.80
N ARG A 765 22.43 -33.59 19.75
CA ARG A 765 22.26 -32.26 20.34
C ARG A 765 23.62 -31.82 20.92
N PRO A 766 24.06 -30.59 20.64
CA PRO A 766 25.32 -30.10 21.20
C PRO A 766 25.29 -30.20 22.73
N ASP A 767 26.45 -30.53 23.29
CA ASP A 767 26.68 -30.74 24.72
C ASP A 767 26.13 -29.55 25.55
N PRO A 768 25.32 -29.78 26.61
CA PRO A 768 24.84 -28.75 27.53
C PRO A 768 25.94 -27.84 28.11
N ALA A 769 27.22 -28.16 27.98
CA ALA A 769 28.31 -27.22 28.28
C ALA A 769 28.25 -25.91 27.45
N VAL A 770 27.57 -25.93 26.28
CA VAL A 770 27.21 -24.73 25.52
C VAL A 770 26.05 -23.96 26.19
N GLU A 771 25.42 -24.44 27.27
CA GLU A 771 24.48 -23.67 28.12
C GLU A 771 25.20 -22.78 29.16
N SER A 772 26.53 -22.86 29.27
CA SER A 772 27.32 -21.99 30.17
C SER A 772 27.17 -20.48 29.90
N TRP A 773 26.58 -20.07 28.76
CA TRP A 773 26.25 -18.67 28.44
C TRP A 773 25.07 -18.08 29.22
N ILE A 774 24.32 -18.90 29.97
CA ILE A 774 23.21 -18.46 30.84
C ILE A 774 23.74 -17.88 32.16
N ALA A 775 25.00 -18.19 32.53
CA ALA A 775 25.64 -17.64 33.73
C ALA A 775 26.07 -16.17 33.53
N PRO A 776 25.95 -15.29 34.55
CA PRO A 776 26.31 -13.89 34.43
C PRO A 776 27.83 -13.71 34.31
N GLY A 777 28.24 -12.82 33.40
CA GLY A 777 29.39 -11.94 33.62
C GLY A 777 28.90 -10.56 34.05
#